data_AF-A0AAP1H7W6-F1
#
_entry.id   AF-A0AAP1H7W6-F1
#
_cell.length_a   1.000
_cell.length_b   1.000
_cell.length_c   1.000
_cell.angle_alpha   90.00
_cell.angle_beta   90.00
_cell.angle_gamma   90.00
#
_symmetry.space_group_name_H-M   'P 1'
#
loop_
_entity.id
_entity.type
_entity.pdbx_description
1 polymer ?
#
loop_
_entity_poly.entity_id
_entity_poly.type
_entity_poly.pdbx_seq_one_letter_code
_entity_poly.pdbx_strand_id
1 'polypeptide(L)'
;MKQHQQTSIANIKGIGPETEKTLNELGIYDISDLLNYFPYRYDDYELRDLEEVKHDERVTVEGKVHSEPSLTYYGKKRNRLTFRLLVGHYLITAVCFNRPYLKKQLSLGSVVTVSGKWDKHRQTISVQELKNGPHQEDKSIEPVYSVKENVTVKMMRRFIQQALTQYADSLPDPLPEKLRKSYKLPDYYQALKAMHQPETREALKLARRRFVYEEFLLFQLKMQAFRKAEREQTQGIRQRFSNEELMRFIKSLPFPLTNAQSRVLREITADMSSPYRMNRLLQGDVGSGKTAVAAIALYAAILSGYQGALMVPTEILAEQHADSLVSLFEKWDVSVALLTSSVKGKRRKELLERLAAGEIDILVGTHALIQDEVEFKALSLVITDEQHRFGVEQRKKLRNKGQDPDVLFMTATPIPRTLAITVFGEMDVSVIDEMPAGRKRIETYWVKHDMLDRILAFVEKELKQGRQAYIICPLIEESDKLDVQNAIDVYNMLSDIFRGKWNVGLMHGKLHSDEKDQVMREFSANHCQILVSTTVVEVGVNVPNATIMVIYDADRFGLSQLHQLRGRVGRGEHQSFCILMADPKSETGKERMRIMSETNDGFELSEKDLELRGPGDFFGKKQSGMPEFKVADMVHDYRALETARQDAANLVASDAFWKEPEYAVLRDELLKSGVMDGEKLS
;
A
#
# COMPACT_ATOMS: atom_id res chain seq x y z
N MET A 1 -8.76 -29.94 27.59
CA MET A 1 -8.36 -28.62 27.08
C MET A 1 -9.52 -27.70 26.67
N LYS A 2 -10.78 -28.17 26.66
CA LYS A 2 -11.98 -27.37 26.29
C LYS A 2 -12.64 -26.53 27.41
N GLN A 3 -12.19 -26.61 28.66
CA GLN A 3 -13.01 -26.17 29.80
C GLN A 3 -12.88 -24.69 30.22
N HIS A 4 -11.91 -23.92 29.71
CA HIS A 4 -11.74 -22.52 30.14
C HIS A 4 -12.10 -21.47 29.08
N GLN A 5 -12.01 -21.80 27.78
CA GLN A 5 -12.30 -20.87 26.68
C GLN A 5 -13.80 -20.60 26.44
N GLN A 6 -14.72 -21.39 27.01
CA GLN A 6 -16.18 -21.20 26.87
C GLN A 6 -16.87 -20.91 28.21
N THR A 7 -16.11 -20.37 29.16
CA THR A 7 -16.67 -19.99 30.46
C THR A 7 -17.49 -18.71 30.27
N SER A 8 -18.79 -18.75 30.59
CA SER A 8 -19.68 -17.58 30.47
C SER A 8 -19.17 -16.39 31.30
N ILE A 9 -19.32 -15.18 30.76
CA ILE A 9 -18.99 -13.93 31.46
C ILE A 9 -19.78 -13.75 32.77
N ALA A 10 -20.94 -14.39 32.92
CA ALA A 10 -21.76 -14.33 34.14
C ALA A 10 -21.02 -14.83 35.39
N ASN A 11 -19.93 -15.60 35.23
CA ASN A 11 -19.11 -16.08 36.34
C ASN A 11 -18.22 -15.00 36.97
N ILE A 12 -18.08 -13.82 36.35
CA ILE A 12 -17.35 -12.69 36.93
C ILE A 12 -18.24 -11.95 37.93
N LYS A 13 -17.73 -11.79 39.15
CA LYS A 13 -18.49 -11.17 40.24
C LYS A 13 -18.84 -9.72 39.90
N GLY A 14 -20.15 -9.44 39.90
CA GLY A 14 -20.72 -8.13 39.62
C GLY A 14 -21.24 -7.95 38.20
N ILE A 15 -21.21 -8.99 37.36
CA ILE A 15 -21.95 -9.06 36.10
C ILE A 15 -23.31 -9.71 36.39
N GLY A 16 -24.37 -8.89 36.40
CA GLY A 16 -25.75 -9.37 36.48
C GLY A 16 -26.39 -9.52 35.09
N PRO A 17 -27.63 -10.02 34.98
CA PRO A 17 -28.29 -10.30 33.70
C PRO A 17 -28.37 -9.10 32.76
N GLU A 18 -28.59 -7.90 33.31
CA GLU A 18 -28.66 -6.67 32.53
C GLU A 18 -27.28 -6.24 32.00
N THR A 19 -26.24 -6.35 32.82
CA THR A 19 -24.85 -6.05 32.42
C THR A 19 -24.33 -7.08 31.41
N GLU A 20 -24.66 -8.36 31.58
CA GLU A 20 -24.35 -9.42 30.63
C GLU A 20 -24.94 -9.13 29.25
N LYS A 21 -26.21 -8.71 29.18
CA LYS A 21 -26.83 -8.30 27.93
C LYS A 21 -26.09 -7.14 27.25
N THR A 22 -25.73 -6.10 28.00
CA THR A 22 -24.97 -4.97 27.45
C THR A 22 -23.56 -5.37 26.99
N LEU A 23 -22.91 -6.33 27.64
CA LEU A 23 -21.62 -6.88 27.20
C LEU A 23 -21.75 -7.74 25.94
N ASN A 24 -22.81 -8.54 25.83
CA ASN A 24 -23.11 -9.30 24.61
C ASN A 24 -23.33 -8.35 23.41
N GLU A 25 -23.97 -7.20 23.62
CA GLU A 25 -24.11 -6.15 22.59
C GLU A 25 -22.79 -5.48 22.19
N LEU A 26 -21.73 -5.63 23.00
CA LEU A 26 -20.35 -5.25 22.66
C LEU A 26 -19.58 -6.41 22.00
N GLY A 27 -20.24 -7.55 21.78
CA GLY A 27 -19.63 -8.76 21.23
C GLY A 27 -18.82 -9.56 22.26
N ILE A 28 -19.07 -9.37 23.56
CA ILE A 28 -18.36 -10.05 24.64
C ILE A 28 -19.28 -11.10 25.24
N TYR A 29 -19.07 -12.38 24.93
CA TYR A 29 -19.94 -13.49 25.37
C TYR A 29 -19.27 -14.40 26.41
N ASP A 30 -17.96 -14.53 26.35
CA ASP A 30 -17.18 -15.35 27.28
C ASP A 30 -15.97 -14.60 27.88
N ILE A 31 -15.28 -15.28 28.80
CA ILE A 31 -14.10 -14.72 29.48
C ILE A 31 -12.95 -14.45 28.50
N SER A 32 -12.82 -15.24 27.43
CA SER A 32 -11.81 -15.02 26.39
C SER A 32 -12.10 -13.73 25.64
N ASP A 33 -13.36 -13.46 25.30
CA ASP A 33 -13.77 -12.19 24.68
C ASP A 33 -13.45 -11.01 25.59
N LEU A 34 -13.75 -11.13 26.89
CA LEU A 34 -13.51 -10.06 27.87
C LEU A 34 -12.02 -9.75 28.02
N LEU A 35 -11.16 -10.78 28.05
CA LEU A 35 -9.71 -10.63 28.11
C LEU A 35 -9.10 -10.11 26.82
N ASN A 36 -9.74 -10.35 25.67
CA ASN A 36 -9.30 -9.82 24.38
C ASN A 36 -10.03 -8.52 24.00
N TYR A 37 -10.75 -7.89 24.93
CA TYR A 37 -11.43 -6.62 24.72
C TYR A 37 -10.49 -5.44 25.03
N PHE A 38 -9.65 -5.08 24.07
CA PHE A 38 -8.56 -4.12 24.29
C PHE A 38 -9.03 -2.66 24.42
N PRO A 39 -8.28 -1.82 25.17
CA PRO A 39 -8.53 -0.37 25.23
C PRO A 39 -8.29 0.29 23.86
N TYR A 40 -9.15 1.25 23.48
CA TYR A 40 -8.96 2.03 22.25
C TYR A 40 -8.01 3.23 22.43
N ARG A 41 -7.77 3.64 23.68
CA ARG A 41 -6.83 4.70 24.05
C ARG A 41 -6.26 4.44 25.44
N TYR A 42 -5.08 4.98 25.69
CA TYR A 42 -4.47 5.08 27.01
C TYR A 42 -4.34 6.56 27.39
N ASP A 43 -4.88 6.92 28.55
CA ASP A 43 -4.67 8.24 29.13
C ASP A 43 -3.43 8.19 30.02
N ASP A 44 -2.47 9.07 29.72
CA ASP A 44 -1.19 9.11 30.41
C ASP A 44 -1.11 10.34 31.32
N TYR A 45 -0.95 10.03 32.59
CA TYR A 45 -0.89 10.93 33.73
C TYR A 45 0.50 11.01 34.35
N GLU A 46 1.52 10.40 33.72
CA GLU A 46 2.90 10.47 34.18
C GLU A 46 3.39 11.92 34.15
N LEU A 47 3.99 12.36 35.26
CA LEU A 47 4.58 13.69 35.36
C LEU A 47 5.77 13.77 34.39
N ARG A 48 5.76 14.76 33.51
CA ARG A 48 6.88 15.02 32.60
C ARG A 48 7.49 16.39 32.82
N ASP A 49 8.79 16.48 32.56
CA ASP A 49 9.47 17.76 32.48
C ASP A 49 9.03 18.52 31.22
N LEU A 50 8.75 19.81 31.38
CA LEU A 50 8.33 20.69 30.29
C LEU A 50 9.45 20.93 29.26
N GLU A 51 10.71 20.64 29.58
CA GLU A 51 11.82 20.73 28.63
C GLU A 51 11.72 19.71 27.49
N GLU A 52 11.37 18.48 27.84
CA GLU A 52 11.37 17.31 26.95
C GLU A 52 10.09 17.20 26.10
N VAL A 53 9.03 17.93 26.49
CA VAL A 53 7.72 17.86 25.85
C VAL A 53 7.70 18.69 24.57
N LYS A 54 7.20 18.10 23.49
CA LYS A 54 7.07 18.79 22.18
C LYS A 54 5.89 19.75 22.18
N HIS A 55 5.92 20.73 21.28
CA HIS A 55 4.77 21.61 21.05
C HIS A 55 3.55 20.77 20.65
N ASP A 56 2.38 21.15 21.13
CA ASP A 56 1.09 20.51 20.87
C ASP A 56 0.89 19.10 21.46
N GLU A 57 1.82 18.62 22.27
CA GLU A 57 1.71 17.34 22.99
C GLU A 57 0.85 17.48 24.27
N ARG A 58 0.15 16.41 24.67
CA ARG A 58 -0.53 16.35 25.97
C ARG A 58 0.49 16.05 27.07
N VAL A 59 0.49 16.86 28.12
CA VAL A 59 1.38 16.74 29.28
C VAL A 59 0.59 16.77 30.57
N THR A 60 1.08 16.05 31.59
CA THR A 60 0.63 16.15 32.97
C THR A 60 1.75 16.75 33.81
N VAL A 61 1.46 17.82 34.52
CA VAL A 61 2.43 18.55 35.35
C VAL A 61 1.87 18.82 36.73
N GLU A 62 2.73 18.74 37.73
CA GLU A 62 2.44 19.16 39.10
C GLU A 62 3.04 20.55 39.31
N GLY A 63 2.25 21.47 39.88
CA GLY A 63 2.76 22.80 40.17
C GLY A 63 1.99 23.53 41.25
N LYS A 64 2.60 24.62 41.72
CA LYS A 64 2.02 25.50 42.73
C LYS A 64 1.32 26.68 42.06
N VAL A 65 0.07 26.93 42.42
CA VAL A 65 -0.70 28.07 41.90
C VAL A 65 -0.04 29.37 42.35
N HIS A 66 0.44 30.17 41.40
CA HIS A 66 1.22 31.39 41.66
C HIS A 66 0.42 32.68 41.39
N SER A 67 -0.78 32.60 40.81
CA SER A 67 -1.66 33.75 40.66
C SER A 67 -3.10 33.41 41.04
N GLU A 68 -3.86 34.43 41.41
CA GLU A 68 -5.30 34.28 41.54
C GLU A 68 -5.93 33.88 40.19
N PRO A 69 -6.89 32.95 40.16
CA PRO A 69 -7.58 32.56 38.93
C PRO A 69 -8.48 33.68 38.40
N SER A 70 -8.16 34.15 37.20
CA SER A 70 -8.95 35.17 36.48
C SER A 70 -9.95 34.51 35.54
N LEU A 71 -11.23 34.87 35.65
CA LEU A 71 -12.32 34.35 34.83
C LEU A 71 -12.79 35.44 33.86
N THR A 72 -12.62 35.21 32.55
CA THR A 72 -13.04 36.13 31.49
C THR A 72 -14.15 35.49 30.64
N TYR A 73 -15.16 36.28 30.26
CA TYR A 73 -16.23 35.84 29.37
C TYR A 73 -16.02 36.43 27.97
N TYR A 74 -16.17 35.63 26.92
CA TYR A 74 -16.00 36.06 25.53
C TYR A 74 -17.18 35.64 24.65
N GLY A 75 -18.38 35.68 25.23
CA GLY A 75 -19.67 35.38 24.61
C GLY A 75 -20.70 34.95 25.67
N LYS A 76 -22.00 34.86 25.30
CA LYS A 76 -23.10 34.57 26.25
C LYS A 76 -22.97 33.24 27.03
N LYS A 77 -22.19 32.27 26.52
CA LYS A 77 -21.99 30.95 27.17
C LYS A 77 -20.54 30.46 27.19
N ARG A 78 -19.57 31.30 26.81
CA ARG A 78 -18.15 30.90 26.73
C ARG A 78 -17.32 31.67 27.73
N ASN A 79 -16.58 30.95 28.58
CA ASN A 79 -15.68 31.53 29.57
C ASN A 79 -14.29 30.90 29.49
N ARG A 80 -13.30 31.66 29.96
CA ARG A 80 -11.90 31.25 30.04
C ARG A 80 -11.39 31.57 31.44
N LEU A 81 -11.00 30.54 32.17
CA LEU A 81 -10.31 30.67 33.45
C LEU A 81 -8.80 30.58 33.21
N THR A 82 -8.04 31.57 33.66
CA THR A 82 -6.58 31.61 33.51
C THR A 82 -5.89 31.83 34.84
N PHE A 83 -4.83 31.08 35.11
CA PHE A 83 -3.97 31.25 36.28
C PHE A 83 -2.52 30.89 35.95
N ARG A 84 -1.56 31.43 36.71
CA ARG A 84 -0.15 31.05 36.60
C ARG A 84 0.15 29.87 37.51
N LEU A 85 0.88 28.90 36.97
CA LEU A 85 1.29 27.69 37.66
C LEU A 85 2.82 27.64 37.65
N LEU A 86 3.44 27.48 38.82
CA LEU A 86 4.87 27.25 38.95
C LEU A 86 5.13 25.74 38.97
N VAL A 87 5.70 25.22 37.88
CA VAL A 87 6.06 23.80 37.69
C VAL A 87 7.57 23.70 37.69
N GLY A 88 8.16 23.14 38.75
CA GLY A 88 9.62 23.18 38.95
C GLY A 88 10.14 24.62 38.95
N HIS A 89 10.90 24.99 37.92
CA HIS A 89 11.43 26.35 37.70
C HIS A 89 10.64 27.16 36.65
N TYR A 90 9.65 26.56 35.97
CA TYR A 90 8.89 27.21 34.91
C TYR A 90 7.62 27.86 35.46
N LEU A 91 7.43 29.14 35.15
CA LEU A 91 6.19 29.85 35.41
C LEU A 91 5.33 29.83 34.14
N ILE A 92 4.33 28.96 34.11
CA ILE A 92 3.48 28.74 32.93
C ILE A 92 2.07 29.29 33.12
N THR A 93 1.35 29.51 32.02
CA THR A 93 -0.07 29.94 32.08
C THR A 93 -0.99 28.76 31.82
N ALA A 94 -1.83 28.42 32.80
CA ALA A 94 -2.87 27.41 32.67
C ALA A 94 -4.18 28.06 32.21
N VAL A 95 -4.78 27.52 31.14
CA VAL A 95 -6.01 28.03 30.52
C VAL A 95 -7.09 26.96 30.53
N CYS A 96 -8.18 27.17 31.28
CA CYS A 96 -9.34 26.28 31.28
C CYS A 96 -10.50 26.93 30.51
N PHE A 97 -10.97 26.29 29.44
CA PHE A 97 -12.11 26.77 28.66
C PHE A 97 -13.42 26.19 29.21
N ASN A 98 -14.43 27.03 29.40
CA ASN A 98 -15.80 26.68 29.82
C ASN A 98 -15.89 25.92 31.17
N ARG A 99 -14.97 26.17 32.10
CA ARG A 99 -14.91 25.51 33.42
C ARG A 99 -14.84 26.51 34.58
N PRO A 100 -15.91 27.30 34.82
CA PRO A 100 -15.90 28.33 35.86
C PRO A 100 -15.89 27.74 37.28
N TYR A 101 -16.34 26.49 37.47
CA TYR A 101 -16.39 25.81 38.76
C TYR A 101 -14.99 25.59 39.38
N LEU A 102 -13.95 25.42 38.54
CA LEU A 102 -12.57 25.24 38.98
C LEU A 102 -12.03 26.44 39.76
N LYS A 103 -12.61 27.64 39.57
CA LYS A 103 -12.22 28.84 40.32
C LYS A 103 -12.34 28.66 41.83
N LYS A 104 -13.34 27.91 42.31
CA LYS A 104 -13.56 27.64 43.74
C LYS A 104 -12.58 26.60 44.31
N GLN A 105 -11.97 25.80 43.44
CA GLN A 105 -11.06 24.72 43.81
C GLN A 105 -9.59 25.17 43.84
N LEU A 106 -9.29 26.35 43.27
CA LEU A 106 -7.95 26.88 43.13
C LEU A 106 -7.70 28.01 44.14
N SER A 107 -6.76 27.79 45.05
CA SER A 107 -6.26 28.81 45.98
C SER A 107 -4.80 29.14 45.70
N LEU A 108 -4.42 30.39 45.95
CA LEU A 108 -3.02 30.82 45.82
C LEU A 108 -2.13 29.95 46.72
N GLY A 109 -1.05 29.41 46.16
CA GLY A 109 -0.11 28.56 46.87
C GLY A 109 -0.54 27.09 47.03
N SER A 110 -1.71 26.69 46.54
CA SER A 110 -2.08 25.26 46.50
C SER A 110 -1.29 24.51 45.43
N VAL A 111 -0.98 23.25 45.72
CA VAL A 111 -0.41 22.31 44.73
C VAL A 111 -1.54 21.67 43.96
N VAL A 112 -1.43 21.67 42.64
CA VAL A 112 -2.40 21.06 41.73
C VAL A 112 -1.69 20.26 40.65
N THR A 113 -2.34 19.19 40.22
CA THR A 113 -1.93 18.41 39.06
C THR A 113 -2.80 18.81 37.87
N VAL A 114 -2.16 19.22 36.77
CA VAL A 114 -2.82 19.75 35.58
C VAL A 114 -2.42 18.91 34.37
N SER A 115 -3.41 18.39 33.66
CA SER A 115 -3.21 17.66 32.40
C SER A 115 -3.84 18.42 31.24
N GLY A 116 -3.11 18.59 30.14
CA GLY A 116 -3.59 19.38 29.01
C GLY A 116 -2.62 19.47 27.84
N LYS A 117 -3.02 20.19 26.79
CA LYS A 117 -2.20 20.41 25.59
C LYS A 117 -1.15 21.49 25.86
N TRP A 118 0.12 21.20 25.63
CA TRP A 118 1.24 22.11 25.87
C TRP A 118 1.57 22.95 24.64
N ASP A 119 1.52 24.27 24.78
CA ASP A 119 2.03 25.21 23.80
C ASP A 119 3.39 25.72 24.26
N LYS A 120 4.46 25.11 23.73
CA LYS A 120 5.86 25.48 24.04
C LYS A 120 6.20 26.93 23.68
N HIS A 121 5.60 27.49 22.62
CA HIS A 121 5.90 28.85 22.16
C HIS A 121 5.30 29.91 23.08
N ARG A 122 4.09 29.65 23.61
CA ARG A 122 3.38 30.58 24.50
C ARG A 122 3.56 30.26 25.98
N GLN A 123 4.27 29.18 26.32
CA GLN A 123 4.39 28.64 27.68
C GLN A 123 3.01 28.47 28.34
N THR A 124 2.04 27.97 27.57
CA THR A 124 0.66 27.83 28.02
C THR A 124 0.19 26.39 27.96
N ILE A 125 -0.49 25.94 29.00
CA ILE A 125 -1.17 24.65 29.01
C ILE A 125 -2.68 24.86 28.88
N SER A 126 -3.26 24.29 27.82
CA SER A 126 -4.71 24.23 27.65
C SER A 126 -5.25 23.07 28.48
N VAL A 127 -5.79 23.39 29.66
CA VAL A 127 -6.17 22.43 30.69
C VAL A 127 -7.37 21.62 30.27
N GLN A 128 -7.18 20.30 30.21
CA GLN A 128 -8.22 19.30 29.95
C GLN A 128 -8.63 18.58 31.23
N GLU A 129 -7.76 18.49 32.23
CA GLU A 129 -8.05 17.87 33.53
C GLU A 129 -7.27 18.60 34.63
N LEU A 130 -7.90 18.77 35.79
CA LEU A 130 -7.31 19.42 36.96
C LEU A 130 -7.70 18.64 38.21
N LYS A 131 -6.69 18.20 38.97
CA LYS A 131 -6.86 17.53 40.25
C LYS A 131 -6.20 18.37 41.35
N ASN A 132 -6.87 18.48 42.50
CA ASN A 132 -6.33 19.18 43.66
C ASN A 132 -5.38 18.27 44.43
N GLY A 133 -4.21 18.78 44.80
CA GLY A 133 -3.18 18.02 45.52
C GLY A 133 -2.06 17.50 44.62
N PRO A 134 -1.00 16.96 45.24
CA PRO A 134 0.10 16.32 44.52
C PRO A 134 -0.39 15.07 43.78
N HIS A 135 0.35 14.65 42.77
CA HIS A 135 0.04 13.44 42.02
C HIS A 135 0.14 12.21 42.94
N GLN A 136 -1.01 11.58 43.25
CA GLN A 136 -1.13 10.44 44.17
C GLN A 136 -1.53 9.12 43.47
N GLU A 137 -1.52 9.07 42.14
CA GLU A 137 -1.91 7.86 41.41
C GLU A 137 -0.72 6.91 41.27
N ASP A 138 -0.83 5.71 41.87
CA ASP A 138 0.14 4.60 41.68
C ASP A 138 0.19 4.08 40.22
N LYS A 139 -0.75 4.51 39.37
CA LYS A 139 -0.85 4.09 37.97
C LYS A 139 -0.89 5.31 37.05
N SER A 140 0.26 5.62 36.46
CA SER A 140 0.44 6.74 35.54
C SER A 140 -0.24 6.54 34.19
N ILE A 141 -0.63 5.32 33.82
CA ILE A 141 -1.24 5.01 32.52
C ILE A 141 -2.56 4.29 32.73
N GLU A 142 -3.64 4.91 32.24
CA GLU A 142 -4.99 4.42 32.40
C GLU A 142 -5.61 3.97 31.07
N PRO A 143 -6.07 2.71 30.96
CA PRO A 143 -6.76 2.24 29.75
C PRO A 143 -8.18 2.79 29.65
N VAL A 144 -8.58 3.18 28.43
CA VAL A 144 -9.92 3.64 28.11
C VAL A 144 -10.60 2.65 27.17
N TYR A 145 -11.76 2.15 27.59
CA TYR A 145 -12.54 1.15 26.85
C TYR A 145 -13.76 1.78 26.21
N SER A 146 -14.18 1.24 25.07
CA SER A 146 -15.50 1.52 24.53
C SER A 146 -16.54 0.87 25.43
N VAL A 147 -17.55 1.63 25.85
CA VAL A 147 -18.58 1.16 26.77
C VAL A 147 -19.97 1.62 26.29
N LYS A 148 -21.02 0.88 26.66
CA LYS A 148 -22.41 1.17 26.33
C LYS A 148 -23.25 1.32 27.59
N GLU A 149 -24.27 2.19 27.50
CA GLU A 149 -25.40 2.30 28.43
C GLU A 149 -25.00 2.33 29.92
N ASN A 150 -25.24 1.23 30.63
CA ASN A 150 -25.07 1.06 32.07
C ASN A 150 -23.66 0.59 32.47
N VAL A 151 -22.77 0.31 31.51
CA VAL A 151 -21.37 -0.08 31.78
C VAL A 151 -20.49 1.16 31.78
N THR A 152 -19.80 1.41 32.89
CA THR A 152 -18.78 2.47 32.98
C THR A 152 -17.38 1.92 32.70
N VAL A 153 -16.45 2.77 32.26
CA VAL A 153 -15.03 2.40 32.09
C VAL A 153 -14.44 1.82 33.39
N LYS A 154 -14.84 2.35 34.55
CA LYS A 154 -14.42 1.85 35.87
C LYS A 154 -14.95 0.43 36.13
N MET A 155 -16.18 0.13 35.75
CA MET A 155 -16.75 -1.22 35.84
C MET A 155 -16.01 -2.19 34.91
N MET A 156 -15.77 -1.79 33.66
CA MET A 156 -15.03 -2.59 32.68
C MET A 156 -13.64 -2.96 33.18
N ARG A 157 -12.86 -1.98 33.68
CA ARG A 157 -11.55 -2.21 34.30
C ARG A 157 -11.61 -3.23 35.44
N ARG A 158 -12.64 -3.15 36.29
CA ARG A 158 -12.83 -4.07 37.41
C ARG A 158 -13.15 -5.48 36.94
N PHE A 159 -13.99 -5.65 35.92
CA PHE A 159 -14.33 -6.96 35.37
C PHE A 159 -13.11 -7.62 34.73
N ILE A 160 -12.36 -6.87 33.91
CA ILE A 160 -11.12 -7.35 33.28
C ILE A 160 -10.07 -7.71 34.34
N GLN A 161 -9.91 -6.91 35.39
CA GLN A 161 -8.98 -7.24 36.48
C GLN A 161 -9.33 -8.57 37.17
N GLN A 162 -10.61 -8.82 37.41
CA GLN A 162 -11.05 -10.10 37.98
C GLN A 162 -10.78 -11.26 37.02
N ALA A 163 -11.08 -11.07 35.73
CA ALA A 163 -10.81 -12.07 34.70
C ALA A 163 -9.32 -12.41 34.59
N LEU A 164 -8.44 -11.39 34.61
CA LEU A 164 -6.98 -11.57 34.58
C LEU A 164 -6.50 -12.37 35.79
N THR A 165 -7.01 -12.06 36.98
CA THR A 165 -6.59 -12.72 38.22
C THR A 165 -7.07 -14.18 38.30
N GLN A 166 -8.24 -14.48 37.75
CA GLN A 166 -8.87 -15.79 37.90
C GLN A 166 -8.55 -16.77 36.76
N TYR A 167 -8.33 -16.28 35.53
CA TYR A 167 -8.29 -17.14 34.35
C TYR A 167 -7.03 -16.99 33.48
N ALA A 168 -6.31 -15.86 33.53
CA ALA A 168 -5.28 -15.59 32.55
C ALA A 168 -4.01 -16.46 32.67
N ASP A 169 -3.65 -16.91 33.89
CA ASP A 169 -2.48 -17.81 34.10
C ASP A 169 -2.65 -19.19 33.43
N SER A 170 -3.88 -19.58 33.11
CA SER A 170 -4.21 -20.88 32.53
C SER A 170 -4.26 -20.88 30.99
N LEU A 171 -4.09 -19.71 30.37
CA LEU A 171 -4.20 -19.57 28.92
C LEU A 171 -2.89 -19.98 28.23
N PRO A 172 -2.95 -20.90 27.25
CA PRO A 172 -1.76 -21.26 26.49
C PRO A 172 -1.31 -20.07 25.63
N ASP A 173 0.01 -19.91 25.47
CA ASP A 173 0.53 -18.89 24.55
C ASP A 173 0.31 -19.36 23.10
N PRO A 174 -0.44 -18.60 22.27
CA PRO A 174 -0.65 -18.96 20.89
C PRO A 174 0.63 -18.84 20.05
N LEU A 175 1.63 -18.06 20.49
CA LEU A 175 2.87 -17.89 19.74
C LEU A 175 3.94 -18.91 20.18
N PRO A 176 4.48 -19.71 19.23
CA PRO A 176 5.62 -20.59 19.45
C PRO A 176 6.79 -19.88 20.14
N GLU A 177 7.49 -20.60 21.01
CA GLU A 177 8.61 -20.04 21.79
C GLU A 177 9.71 -19.50 20.88
N LYS A 178 9.94 -20.16 19.74
CA LYS A 178 10.90 -19.73 18.72
C LYS A 178 10.61 -18.33 18.18
N LEU A 179 9.36 -18.03 17.82
CA LEU A 179 8.97 -16.71 17.29
C LEU A 179 9.06 -15.64 18.39
N ARG A 180 8.61 -15.96 19.61
CA ARG A 180 8.71 -15.04 20.76
C ARG A 180 10.14 -14.64 21.05
N LYS A 181 11.06 -15.60 21.10
CA LYS A 181 12.49 -15.35 21.32
C LYS A 181 13.12 -14.54 20.18
N SER A 182 12.85 -14.88 18.93
CA SER A 182 13.39 -14.16 17.76
C SER A 182 13.00 -12.68 17.75
N TYR A 183 11.74 -12.36 18.09
CA TYR A 183 11.23 -10.99 18.05
C TYR A 183 11.25 -10.25 19.40
N LYS A 184 11.72 -10.92 20.46
CA LYS A 184 11.73 -10.44 21.85
C LYS A 184 10.33 -10.03 22.32
N LEU A 185 9.35 -10.88 22.05
CA LEU A 185 7.95 -10.65 22.45
C LEU A 185 7.70 -11.22 23.84
N PRO A 186 6.96 -10.50 24.71
CA PRO A 186 6.52 -11.03 26.00
C PRO A 186 5.62 -12.26 25.81
N ASP A 187 5.46 -13.07 26.86
CA ASP A 187 4.45 -14.13 26.86
C ASP A 187 3.03 -13.55 26.85
N TYR A 188 2.05 -14.40 26.52
CA TYR A 188 0.65 -14.01 26.39
C TYR A 188 0.09 -13.35 27.66
N TYR A 189 0.37 -13.92 28.82
CA TYR A 189 -0.10 -13.39 30.10
C TYR A 189 0.48 -12.00 30.41
N GLN A 190 1.80 -11.85 30.31
CA GLN A 190 2.49 -10.59 30.56
C GLN A 190 1.99 -9.50 29.61
N ALA A 191 1.75 -9.85 28.34
CA ALA A 191 1.23 -8.92 27.37
C ALA A 191 -0.22 -8.52 27.66
N LEU A 192 -1.10 -9.48 27.97
CA LEU A 192 -2.48 -9.18 28.37
C LEU A 192 -2.51 -8.26 29.59
N LYS A 193 -1.72 -8.59 30.62
CA LYS A 193 -1.60 -7.75 31.82
C LYS A 193 -1.14 -6.35 31.46
N ALA A 194 -0.10 -6.20 30.62
CA ALA A 194 0.42 -4.89 30.22
C ALA A 194 -0.54 -4.09 29.32
N MET A 195 -1.38 -4.73 28.50
CA MET A 195 -2.42 -4.04 27.73
C MET A 195 -3.54 -3.49 28.63
N HIS A 196 -3.93 -4.22 29.67
CA HIS A 196 -5.03 -3.80 30.54
C HIS A 196 -4.60 -3.05 31.80
N GLN A 197 -3.35 -3.24 32.23
CA GLN A 197 -2.77 -2.68 33.44
C GLN A 197 -1.29 -2.32 33.18
N PRO A 198 -1.02 -1.38 32.27
CA PRO A 198 0.34 -0.98 31.94
C PRO A 198 1.05 -0.38 33.16
N GLU A 199 2.20 -0.95 33.52
CA GLU A 199 3.09 -0.43 34.56
C GLU A 199 4.00 0.68 34.00
N THR A 200 4.44 0.53 32.75
CA THR A 200 5.29 1.51 32.04
C THR A 200 4.89 1.63 30.57
N ARG A 201 5.27 2.75 29.95
CA ARG A 201 5.11 2.96 28.49
C ARG A 201 5.83 1.90 27.67
N GLU A 202 7.00 1.46 28.13
CA GLU A 202 7.80 0.44 27.45
C GLU A 202 7.10 -0.92 27.49
N ALA A 203 6.55 -1.31 28.65
CA ALA A 203 5.78 -2.54 28.78
C ALA A 203 4.54 -2.52 27.87
N LEU A 204 3.81 -1.39 27.85
CA LEU A 204 2.66 -1.21 26.95
C LEU A 204 3.06 -1.32 25.47
N LYS A 205 4.18 -0.70 25.08
CA LYS A 205 4.69 -0.75 23.70
C LYS A 205 5.06 -2.17 23.29
N LEU A 206 5.72 -2.93 24.16
CA LEU A 206 6.09 -4.34 23.90
C LEU A 206 4.84 -5.23 23.82
N ALA A 207 3.86 -5.02 24.70
CA ALA A 207 2.60 -5.75 24.69
C ALA A 207 1.78 -5.47 23.42
N ARG A 208 1.65 -4.19 23.02
CA ARG A 208 1.03 -3.80 21.76
C ARG A 208 1.74 -4.49 20.59
N ARG A 209 3.07 -4.41 20.53
CA ARG A 209 3.86 -5.04 19.45
C ARG A 209 3.60 -6.54 19.33
N ARG A 210 3.44 -7.24 20.45
CA ARG A 210 3.10 -8.66 20.46
C ARG A 210 1.72 -8.93 19.84
N PHE A 211 0.67 -8.26 20.31
CA PHE A 211 -0.69 -8.48 19.79
C PHE A 211 -0.84 -8.05 18.33
N VAL A 212 -0.18 -6.96 17.93
CA VAL A 212 -0.12 -6.55 16.53
C VAL A 212 0.46 -7.66 15.65
N TYR A 213 1.60 -8.23 16.06
CA TYR A 213 2.22 -9.32 15.33
C TYR A 213 1.38 -10.60 15.34
N GLU A 214 0.77 -10.95 16.49
CA GLU A 214 -0.10 -12.13 16.62
C GLU A 214 -1.33 -12.04 15.72
N GLU A 215 -2.04 -10.91 15.73
CA GLU A 215 -3.22 -10.68 14.88
C GLU A 215 -2.86 -10.77 13.40
N PHE A 216 -1.76 -10.15 12.99
CA PHE A 216 -1.28 -10.25 11.63
C PHE A 216 -0.83 -11.66 11.27
N LEU A 217 -0.15 -12.38 12.16
CA LEU A 217 0.29 -13.75 11.89
C LEU A 217 -0.91 -14.67 11.69
N LEU A 218 -1.92 -14.60 12.55
CA LEU A 218 -3.14 -15.38 12.42
C LEU A 218 -3.88 -15.06 11.12
N PHE A 219 -4.02 -13.77 10.79
CA PHE A 219 -4.61 -13.36 9.52
C PHE A 219 -3.83 -13.88 8.32
N GLN A 220 -2.49 -13.73 8.32
CA GLN A 220 -1.65 -14.19 7.23
C GLN A 220 -1.64 -15.72 7.11
N LEU A 221 -1.67 -16.48 8.21
CA LEU A 221 -1.82 -17.93 8.19
C LEU A 221 -3.13 -18.34 7.50
N LYS A 222 -4.24 -17.67 7.82
CA LYS A 222 -5.53 -17.89 7.15
C LYS A 222 -5.43 -17.64 5.65
N MET A 223 -4.86 -16.49 5.25
CA MET A 223 -4.69 -16.16 3.82
C MET A 223 -3.79 -17.17 3.09
N GLN A 224 -2.66 -17.54 3.67
CA GLN A 224 -1.71 -18.48 3.06
C GLN A 224 -2.29 -19.90 2.95
N ALA A 225 -3.01 -20.36 3.98
CA ALA A 225 -3.69 -21.66 3.94
C ALA A 225 -4.84 -21.67 2.92
N PHE A 226 -5.65 -20.61 2.88
CA PHE A 226 -6.73 -20.46 1.90
C PHE A 226 -6.19 -20.53 0.47
N ARG A 227 -5.13 -19.76 0.17
CA ARG A 227 -4.46 -19.76 -1.13
C ARG A 227 -3.92 -21.13 -1.50
N LYS A 228 -3.29 -21.82 -0.55
CA LYS A 228 -2.79 -23.18 -0.77
C LYS A 228 -3.93 -24.13 -1.12
N ALA A 229 -5.04 -24.07 -0.38
CA ALA A 229 -6.22 -24.90 -0.63
C ALA A 229 -6.86 -24.59 -2.00
N GLU A 230 -7.07 -23.31 -2.35
CA GLU A 230 -7.58 -22.92 -3.68
C GLU A 230 -6.67 -23.40 -4.81
N ARG A 231 -5.35 -23.20 -4.66
CA ARG A 231 -4.36 -23.63 -5.65
C ARG A 231 -4.41 -25.14 -5.84
N GLU A 232 -4.44 -25.91 -4.76
CA GLU A 232 -4.50 -27.38 -4.79
C GLU A 232 -5.81 -27.92 -5.38
N GLN A 233 -6.89 -27.13 -5.37
CA GLN A 233 -8.15 -27.47 -6.04
C GLN A 233 -8.13 -27.20 -7.55
N THR A 234 -7.19 -26.40 -8.05
CA THR A 234 -7.06 -26.15 -9.50
C THR A 234 -6.32 -27.29 -10.20
N GLN A 235 -6.74 -27.62 -11.42
CA GLN A 235 -5.92 -28.41 -12.33
C GLN A 235 -5.13 -27.44 -13.23
N GLY A 236 -3.82 -27.61 -13.30
CA GLY A 236 -2.94 -26.84 -14.17
C GLY A 236 -2.16 -27.74 -15.13
N ILE A 237 -1.51 -27.11 -16.11
CA ILE A 237 -0.62 -27.80 -17.04
C ILE A 237 0.77 -27.87 -16.40
N ARG A 238 1.23 -29.07 -16.06
CA ARG A 238 2.60 -29.26 -15.55
C ARG A 238 3.62 -29.10 -16.68
N GLN A 239 4.25 -27.94 -16.75
CA GLN A 239 5.24 -27.63 -17.79
C GLN A 239 6.59 -28.29 -17.45
N ARG A 240 7.23 -28.88 -18.46
CA ARG A 240 8.54 -29.55 -18.33
C ARG A 240 9.48 -28.98 -19.37
N PHE A 241 10.37 -28.09 -18.95
CA PHE A 241 11.36 -27.45 -19.78
C PHE A 241 12.79 -27.73 -19.28
N SER A 242 13.77 -27.64 -20.18
CA SER A 242 15.18 -27.80 -19.85
C SER A 242 15.72 -26.55 -19.16
N ASN A 243 16.12 -26.67 -17.89
CA ASN A 243 16.78 -25.60 -17.15
C ASN A 243 18.09 -25.14 -17.83
N GLU A 244 18.80 -26.05 -18.50
CA GLU A 244 20.04 -25.71 -19.22
C GLU A 244 19.77 -24.82 -20.43
N GLU A 245 18.70 -25.10 -21.19
CA GLU A 245 18.30 -24.28 -22.35
C GLU A 245 17.76 -22.93 -21.93
N LEU A 246 16.95 -22.90 -20.88
CA LEU A 246 16.46 -21.66 -20.28
C LEU A 246 17.64 -20.78 -19.81
N MET A 247 18.63 -21.38 -19.16
CA MET A 247 19.84 -20.66 -18.73
C MET A 247 20.73 -20.22 -19.89
N ARG A 248 20.78 -20.97 -21.00
CA ARG A 248 21.44 -20.52 -22.24
C ARG A 248 20.76 -19.28 -22.80
N PHE A 249 19.42 -19.25 -22.81
CA PHE A 249 18.66 -18.06 -23.21
C PHE A 249 18.94 -16.86 -22.30
N ILE A 250 18.84 -17.05 -20.98
CA ILE A 250 19.10 -15.98 -19.99
C ILE A 250 20.51 -15.39 -20.16
N LYS A 251 21.52 -16.23 -20.38
CA LYS A 251 22.91 -15.78 -20.61
C LYS A 251 23.11 -15.06 -21.95
N SER A 252 22.22 -15.25 -22.92
CA SER A 252 22.28 -14.58 -24.21
C SER A 252 21.69 -13.17 -24.21
N LEU A 253 20.96 -12.81 -23.14
CA LEU A 253 20.35 -11.48 -23.00
C LEU A 253 21.42 -10.39 -23.00
N PRO A 254 21.13 -9.21 -23.56
CA PRO A 254 22.09 -8.10 -23.63
C PRO A 254 22.39 -7.45 -22.28
N PHE A 255 21.77 -7.92 -21.20
CA PHE A 255 21.92 -7.43 -19.84
C PHE A 255 21.89 -8.60 -18.84
N PRO A 256 22.61 -8.50 -17.71
CA PRO A 256 22.47 -9.45 -16.63
C PRO A 256 21.17 -9.22 -15.87
N LEU A 257 20.60 -10.29 -15.32
CA LEU A 257 19.46 -10.20 -14.44
C LEU A 257 19.86 -9.70 -13.05
N THR A 258 18.98 -8.94 -12.41
CA THR A 258 19.12 -8.56 -10.99
C THR A 258 18.82 -9.75 -10.07
N ASN A 259 19.16 -9.65 -8.77
CA ASN A 259 18.82 -10.69 -7.81
C ASN A 259 17.29 -10.79 -7.64
N ALA A 260 16.61 -9.63 -7.66
CA ALA A 260 15.16 -9.57 -7.61
C ALA A 260 14.52 -10.28 -8.83
N GLN A 261 14.98 -10.00 -10.04
CA GLN A 261 14.51 -10.67 -11.27
C GLN A 261 14.77 -12.19 -11.20
N SER A 262 15.96 -12.60 -10.76
CA SER A 262 16.34 -14.01 -10.63
C SER A 262 15.50 -14.74 -9.55
N ARG A 263 15.15 -14.07 -8.46
CA ARG A 263 14.23 -14.59 -7.44
C ARG A 263 12.82 -14.76 -8.02
N VAL A 264 12.29 -13.74 -8.66
CA VAL A 264 10.95 -13.77 -9.29
C VAL A 264 10.85 -14.85 -10.37
N LEU A 265 11.89 -15.03 -11.19
CA LEU A 265 11.91 -16.09 -12.20
C LEU A 265 11.88 -17.48 -11.57
N ARG A 266 12.57 -17.70 -10.45
CA ARG A 266 12.46 -18.97 -9.72
C ARG A 266 11.06 -19.20 -9.17
N GLU A 267 10.39 -18.16 -8.68
CA GLU A 267 8.99 -18.24 -8.24
C GLU A 267 8.06 -18.63 -9.41
N ILE A 268 8.19 -17.96 -10.57
CA ILE A 268 7.39 -18.23 -11.78
C ILE A 268 7.66 -19.64 -12.33
N THR A 269 8.92 -20.02 -12.51
CA THR A 269 9.30 -21.32 -13.08
C THR A 269 8.93 -22.49 -12.17
N ALA A 270 8.99 -22.31 -10.85
CA ALA A 270 8.51 -23.28 -9.89
C ALA A 270 6.99 -23.47 -10.00
N ASP A 271 6.24 -22.38 -10.19
CA ASP A 271 4.79 -22.45 -10.39
C ASP A 271 4.42 -23.12 -11.71
N MET A 272 5.07 -22.76 -12.82
CA MET A 272 4.85 -23.39 -14.14
C MET A 272 5.16 -24.90 -14.13
N SER A 273 6.09 -25.34 -13.27
CA SER A 273 6.46 -26.76 -13.13
C SER A 273 5.56 -27.54 -12.16
N SER A 274 4.61 -26.86 -11.52
CA SER A 274 3.64 -27.40 -10.55
C SER A 274 2.48 -28.10 -11.28
N PRO A 275 1.78 -29.06 -10.64
CA PRO A 275 0.53 -29.60 -11.18
C PRO A 275 -0.66 -28.63 -11.09
N TYR A 276 -0.48 -27.49 -10.41
CA TYR A 276 -1.53 -26.50 -10.15
C TYR A 276 -1.30 -25.25 -11.00
N ARG A 277 -2.39 -24.57 -11.37
CA ARG A 277 -2.32 -23.36 -12.20
C ARG A 277 -1.63 -22.21 -11.45
N MET A 278 -0.70 -21.53 -12.12
CA MET A 278 -0.14 -20.27 -11.64
C MET A 278 -1.18 -19.14 -11.76
N ASN A 279 -1.33 -18.35 -10.68
CA ASN A 279 -2.12 -17.11 -10.68
C ASN A 279 -1.33 -16.02 -9.96
N ARG A 280 -0.48 -15.29 -10.70
CA ARG A 280 0.57 -14.46 -10.12
C ARG A 280 0.52 -13.02 -10.62
N LEU A 281 0.68 -12.07 -9.71
CA LEU A 281 0.92 -10.65 -9.99
C LEU A 281 2.42 -10.36 -9.86
N LEU A 282 3.04 -10.04 -11.00
CA LEU A 282 4.37 -9.47 -11.09
C LEU A 282 4.30 -7.95 -10.98
N GLN A 283 4.82 -7.45 -9.87
CA GLN A 283 4.94 -6.04 -9.59
C GLN A 283 6.41 -5.61 -9.65
N GLY A 284 6.63 -4.42 -10.17
CA GLY A 284 7.93 -3.78 -10.13
C GLY A 284 7.80 -2.36 -10.63
N ASP A 285 8.75 -1.52 -10.28
CA ASP A 285 8.75 -0.13 -10.74
C ASP A 285 8.83 -0.04 -12.28
N VAL A 286 8.46 1.09 -12.88
CA VAL A 286 8.60 1.36 -14.31
C VAL A 286 10.07 1.20 -14.69
N GLY A 287 10.38 0.27 -15.61
CA GLY A 287 11.76 -0.01 -16.03
C GLY A 287 12.57 -0.95 -15.11
N SER A 288 11.92 -1.61 -14.14
CA SER A 288 12.53 -2.69 -13.33
C SER A 288 12.81 -3.99 -14.11
N GLY A 289 12.46 -4.05 -15.41
CA GLY A 289 12.69 -5.21 -16.27
C GLY A 289 11.61 -6.29 -16.23
N LYS A 290 10.35 -5.94 -15.89
CA LYS A 290 9.19 -6.85 -15.96
C LYS A 290 9.07 -7.57 -17.31
N THR A 291 9.29 -6.85 -18.42
CA THR A 291 9.25 -7.42 -19.78
C THR A 291 10.30 -8.50 -20.00
N ALA A 292 11.49 -8.38 -19.39
CA ALA A 292 12.51 -9.42 -19.48
C ALA A 292 12.08 -10.71 -18.76
N VAL A 293 11.49 -10.56 -17.56
CA VAL A 293 10.92 -11.68 -16.81
C VAL A 293 9.79 -12.36 -17.60
N ALA A 294 8.91 -11.58 -18.23
CA ALA A 294 7.85 -12.08 -19.09
C ALA A 294 8.38 -12.84 -20.31
N ALA A 295 9.41 -12.32 -21.00
CA ALA A 295 10.03 -12.98 -22.15
C ALA A 295 10.64 -14.34 -21.76
N ILE A 296 11.32 -14.42 -20.62
CA ILE A 296 11.91 -15.68 -20.12
C ILE A 296 10.81 -16.68 -19.74
N ALA A 297 9.71 -16.22 -19.13
CA ALA A 297 8.56 -17.09 -18.82
C ALA A 297 7.89 -17.63 -20.08
N LEU A 298 7.69 -16.80 -21.12
CA LEU A 298 7.21 -17.24 -22.42
C LEU A 298 8.14 -18.28 -23.04
N TYR A 299 9.45 -18.06 -22.99
CA TYR A 299 10.42 -19.03 -23.50
C TYR A 299 10.37 -20.38 -22.76
N ALA A 300 10.16 -20.37 -21.43
CA ALA A 300 9.98 -21.61 -20.67
C ALA A 300 8.72 -22.40 -21.10
N ALA A 301 7.64 -21.70 -21.47
CA ALA A 301 6.43 -22.32 -22.03
C ALA A 301 6.70 -22.98 -23.40
N ILE A 302 7.46 -22.29 -24.25
CA ILE A 302 7.85 -22.80 -25.58
C ILE A 302 8.74 -24.03 -25.46
N LEU A 303 9.74 -24.01 -24.57
CA LEU A 303 10.59 -25.17 -24.29
C LEU A 303 9.79 -26.39 -23.79
N SER A 304 8.58 -26.17 -23.26
CA SER A 304 7.66 -27.24 -22.84
C SER A 304 6.76 -27.74 -23.96
N GLY A 305 6.86 -27.18 -25.17
CA GLY A 305 6.04 -27.53 -26.34
C GLY A 305 4.69 -26.82 -26.41
N TYR A 306 4.54 -25.67 -25.73
CA TYR A 306 3.29 -24.91 -25.65
C TYR A 306 3.44 -23.48 -26.20
N GLN A 307 2.30 -22.85 -26.50
CA GLN A 307 2.19 -21.47 -26.94
C GLN A 307 1.97 -20.52 -25.76
N GLY A 308 2.42 -19.28 -25.91
CA GLY A 308 2.19 -18.19 -24.97
C GLY A 308 1.41 -17.02 -25.59
N ALA A 309 0.70 -16.27 -24.75
CA ALA A 309 0.00 -15.06 -25.15
C ALA A 309 0.41 -13.86 -24.27
N LEU A 310 0.61 -12.69 -24.89
CA LEU A 310 0.86 -11.42 -24.19
C LEU A 310 -0.21 -10.39 -24.59
N MET A 311 -1.13 -10.11 -23.66
CA MET A 311 -2.18 -9.11 -23.82
C MET A 311 -1.76 -7.76 -23.24
N VAL A 312 -1.92 -6.70 -24.03
CA VAL A 312 -1.51 -5.33 -23.69
C VAL A 312 -2.58 -4.31 -24.08
N PRO A 313 -2.66 -3.13 -23.43
CA PRO A 313 -3.88 -2.30 -23.51
C PRO A 313 -4.04 -1.53 -24.83
N THR A 314 -2.97 -1.24 -25.57
CA THR A 314 -3.01 -0.43 -26.80
C THR A 314 -2.21 -1.05 -27.94
N GLU A 315 -2.53 -0.67 -29.17
CA GLU A 315 -1.87 -1.21 -30.37
C GLU A 315 -0.38 -0.86 -30.38
N ILE A 316 -0.01 0.38 -30.02
CA ILE A 316 1.40 0.81 -29.95
C ILE A 316 2.19 -0.05 -28.96
N LEU A 317 1.61 -0.36 -27.79
CA LEU A 317 2.27 -1.23 -26.83
C LEU A 317 2.42 -2.65 -27.37
N ALA A 318 1.42 -3.14 -28.12
CA ALA A 318 1.48 -4.46 -28.73
C ALA A 318 2.58 -4.53 -29.78
N GLU A 319 2.71 -3.52 -30.63
CA GLU A 319 3.80 -3.38 -31.60
C GLU A 319 5.16 -3.33 -30.88
N GLN A 320 5.33 -2.47 -29.88
CA GLN A 320 6.59 -2.35 -29.13
C GLN A 320 7.00 -3.66 -28.45
N HIS A 321 6.07 -4.38 -27.83
CA HIS A 321 6.34 -5.66 -27.20
C HIS A 321 6.64 -6.74 -28.24
N ALA A 322 5.90 -6.80 -29.36
CA ALA A 322 6.16 -7.73 -30.43
C ALA A 322 7.56 -7.53 -31.03
N ASP A 323 7.93 -6.29 -31.39
CA ASP A 323 9.25 -5.96 -31.94
C ASP A 323 10.37 -6.28 -30.96
N SER A 324 10.17 -5.98 -29.67
CA SER A 324 11.13 -6.30 -28.61
C SER A 324 11.32 -7.81 -28.45
N LEU A 325 10.24 -8.59 -28.48
CA LEU A 325 10.31 -10.05 -28.39
C LEU A 325 10.94 -10.66 -29.63
N VAL A 326 10.58 -10.22 -30.83
CA VAL A 326 11.22 -10.64 -32.10
C VAL A 326 12.74 -10.40 -32.04
N SER A 327 13.15 -9.22 -31.57
CA SER A 327 14.58 -8.87 -31.43
C SER A 327 15.28 -9.75 -30.40
N LEU A 328 14.64 -10.05 -29.26
CA LEU A 328 15.20 -10.92 -28.22
C LEU A 328 15.31 -12.38 -28.68
N PHE A 329 14.38 -12.83 -29.51
CA PHE A 329 14.31 -14.20 -30.02
C PHE A 329 14.98 -14.40 -31.39
N GLU A 330 15.62 -13.39 -31.98
CA GLU A 330 16.23 -13.49 -33.32
C GLU A 330 17.19 -14.69 -33.50
N LYS A 331 17.88 -15.09 -32.42
CA LYS A 331 18.83 -16.22 -32.40
C LYS A 331 18.22 -17.55 -31.97
N TRP A 332 16.91 -17.57 -31.76
CA TRP A 332 16.15 -18.68 -31.20
C TRP A 332 15.04 -19.06 -32.18
N ASP A 333 14.72 -20.34 -32.27
CA ASP A 333 13.65 -20.83 -33.15
C ASP A 333 12.29 -20.59 -32.50
N VAL A 334 11.89 -19.32 -32.43
CA VAL A 334 10.66 -18.86 -31.77
C VAL A 334 9.92 -17.90 -32.69
N SER A 335 8.69 -18.27 -33.06
CA SER A 335 7.81 -17.47 -33.90
C SER A 335 6.93 -16.54 -33.07
N VAL A 336 7.08 -15.23 -33.27
CA VAL A 336 6.26 -14.20 -32.62
C VAL A 336 5.34 -13.55 -33.64
N ALA A 337 4.05 -13.42 -33.32
CA ALA A 337 3.08 -12.74 -34.17
C ALA A 337 2.31 -11.64 -33.40
N LEU A 338 1.84 -10.64 -34.14
CA LEU A 338 1.07 -9.50 -33.63
C LEU A 338 -0.40 -9.59 -34.10
N LEU A 339 -1.34 -9.49 -33.16
CA LEU A 339 -2.77 -9.40 -33.42
C LEU A 339 -3.40 -8.19 -32.73
N THR A 340 -3.70 -7.16 -33.53
CA THR A 340 -4.39 -5.93 -33.10
C THR A 340 -5.73 -5.79 -33.81
N SER A 341 -6.51 -4.75 -33.46
CA SER A 341 -7.77 -4.41 -34.15
C SER A 341 -7.54 -3.89 -35.58
N SER A 342 -6.34 -3.38 -35.87
CA SER A 342 -5.93 -2.96 -37.22
C SER A 342 -5.62 -4.12 -38.18
N VAL A 343 -5.29 -5.32 -37.67
CA VAL A 343 -5.08 -6.52 -38.52
C VAL A 343 -6.42 -7.09 -39.01
N LYS A 344 -6.72 -6.92 -40.31
CA LYS A 344 -8.01 -7.27 -40.94
C LYS A 344 -7.84 -8.11 -42.21
N GLY A 345 -8.95 -8.72 -42.65
CA GLY A 345 -9.05 -9.40 -43.94
C GLY A 345 -8.19 -10.65 -44.06
N LYS A 346 -7.56 -10.85 -45.22
CA LYS A 346 -6.79 -12.07 -45.55
C LYS A 346 -5.63 -12.33 -44.57
N ARG A 347 -4.88 -11.28 -44.20
CA ARG A 347 -3.77 -11.39 -43.23
C ARG A 347 -4.21 -11.93 -41.87
N ARG A 348 -5.38 -11.48 -41.39
CA ARG A 348 -5.95 -11.95 -40.13
C ARG A 348 -6.27 -13.44 -40.21
N LYS A 349 -6.93 -13.86 -41.30
CA LYS A 349 -7.30 -15.27 -41.50
C LYS A 349 -6.06 -16.18 -41.56
N GLU A 350 -5.05 -15.81 -42.33
CA GLU A 350 -3.78 -16.56 -42.42
C GLU A 350 -3.08 -16.65 -41.05
N LEU A 351 -3.07 -15.56 -40.27
CA LEU A 351 -2.49 -15.56 -38.92
C LEU A 351 -3.22 -16.53 -37.98
N LEU A 352 -4.56 -16.52 -37.98
CA LEU A 352 -5.36 -17.40 -37.12
C LEU A 352 -5.22 -18.88 -37.53
N GLU A 353 -5.14 -19.17 -38.83
CA GLU A 353 -4.89 -20.53 -39.33
C GLU A 353 -3.51 -21.05 -38.86
N ARG A 354 -2.47 -20.22 -38.94
CA ARG A 354 -1.13 -20.55 -38.45
C ARG A 354 -1.07 -20.72 -36.93
N LEU A 355 -1.83 -19.91 -36.19
CA LEU A 355 -1.94 -20.01 -34.74
C LEU A 355 -2.55 -21.35 -34.32
N ALA A 356 -3.66 -21.75 -34.96
CA ALA A 356 -4.34 -23.02 -34.72
C ALA A 356 -3.49 -24.24 -35.17
N ALA A 357 -2.65 -24.08 -36.20
CA ALA A 357 -1.70 -25.10 -36.62
C ALA A 357 -0.51 -25.27 -35.64
N GLY A 358 -0.26 -24.28 -34.78
CA GLY A 358 0.86 -24.24 -33.86
C GLY A 358 2.18 -23.77 -34.50
N GLU A 359 2.10 -23.00 -35.59
CA GLU A 359 3.28 -22.39 -36.25
C GLU A 359 3.69 -21.05 -35.61
N ILE A 360 2.87 -20.53 -34.70
CA ILE A 360 3.11 -19.29 -33.95
C ILE A 360 3.29 -19.67 -32.49
N ASP A 361 4.47 -19.42 -31.92
CA ASP A 361 4.77 -19.76 -30.53
C ASP A 361 4.25 -18.71 -29.55
N ILE A 362 4.37 -17.44 -29.90
CA ILE A 362 3.94 -16.31 -29.07
C ILE A 362 3.00 -15.41 -29.86
N LEU A 363 1.81 -15.15 -29.30
CA LEU A 363 0.88 -14.17 -29.83
C LEU A 363 0.82 -12.94 -28.92
N VAL A 364 1.25 -11.79 -29.45
CA VAL A 364 1.14 -10.49 -28.78
C VAL A 364 -0.07 -9.75 -29.34
N GLY A 365 -0.87 -9.13 -28.49
CA GLY A 365 -2.04 -8.43 -29.00
C GLY A 365 -2.80 -7.61 -27.97
N THR A 366 -3.81 -6.91 -28.47
CA THR A 366 -4.73 -6.12 -27.62
C THR A 366 -5.93 -6.97 -27.19
N HIS A 367 -7.06 -6.33 -26.90
CA HIS A 367 -8.34 -7.00 -26.72
C HIS A 367 -8.75 -7.89 -27.92
N ALA A 368 -8.08 -7.77 -29.08
CA ALA A 368 -8.27 -8.70 -30.20
C ALA A 368 -8.01 -10.17 -29.83
N LEU A 369 -7.12 -10.45 -28.86
CA LEU A 369 -6.79 -11.82 -28.42
C LEU A 369 -7.97 -12.59 -27.81
N ILE A 370 -8.95 -11.88 -27.25
CA ILE A 370 -10.08 -12.50 -26.53
C ILE A 370 -11.29 -12.77 -27.44
N GLN A 371 -11.19 -12.45 -28.73
CA GLN A 371 -12.25 -12.68 -29.70
C GLN A 371 -12.43 -14.17 -29.97
N ASP A 372 -13.66 -14.61 -30.20
CA ASP A 372 -14.02 -16.04 -30.23
C ASP A 372 -13.24 -16.84 -31.29
N GLU A 373 -12.96 -16.24 -32.44
CA GLU A 373 -12.19 -16.82 -33.55
C GLU A 373 -10.70 -17.08 -33.28
N VAL A 374 -10.14 -16.55 -32.19
CA VAL A 374 -8.72 -16.77 -31.85
C VAL A 374 -8.57 -18.10 -31.13
N GLU A 375 -8.09 -19.12 -31.84
CA GLU A 375 -7.89 -20.47 -31.30
C GLU A 375 -6.41 -20.84 -31.28
N PHE A 376 -5.92 -21.19 -30.10
CA PHE A 376 -4.56 -21.71 -29.92
C PHE A 376 -4.57 -23.24 -30.01
N LYS A 377 -3.50 -23.82 -30.54
CA LYS A 377 -3.29 -25.27 -30.52
C LYS A 377 -3.05 -25.78 -29.10
N ALA A 378 -2.20 -25.07 -28.34
CA ALA A 378 -1.75 -25.50 -27.02
C ALA A 378 -1.28 -24.31 -26.16
N LEU A 379 -2.19 -23.44 -25.72
CA LEU A 379 -1.86 -22.28 -24.86
C LEU A 379 -1.59 -22.73 -23.42
N SER A 380 -0.41 -22.45 -22.87
CA SER A 380 -0.06 -22.76 -21.46
C SER A 380 0.22 -21.55 -20.59
N LEU A 381 0.55 -20.38 -21.16
CA LEU A 381 0.87 -19.17 -20.40
C LEU A 381 0.19 -17.94 -21.01
N VAL A 382 -0.53 -17.21 -20.17
CA VAL A 382 -1.15 -15.93 -20.49
C VAL A 382 -0.54 -14.84 -19.63
N ILE A 383 0.05 -13.85 -20.29
CA ILE A 383 0.59 -12.65 -19.64
C ILE A 383 -0.33 -11.46 -19.96
N THR A 384 -0.70 -10.69 -18.95
CA THR A 384 -1.46 -9.43 -19.14
C THR A 384 -0.68 -8.26 -18.54
N ASP A 385 -0.27 -7.31 -19.37
CA ASP A 385 0.39 -6.08 -18.94
C ASP A 385 -0.62 -4.98 -18.60
N GLU A 386 -0.30 -4.14 -17.61
CA GLU A 386 -1.19 -3.09 -17.08
C GLU A 386 -2.62 -3.58 -16.79
N GLN A 387 -2.74 -4.66 -16.00
CA GLN A 387 -4.00 -5.39 -15.79
C GLN A 387 -5.21 -4.54 -15.37
N HIS A 388 -4.97 -3.40 -14.72
CA HIS A 388 -6.01 -2.50 -14.21
C HIS A 388 -6.84 -1.86 -15.33
N ARG A 389 -6.36 -1.90 -16.59
CA ARG A 389 -7.09 -1.44 -17.77
C ARG A 389 -8.08 -2.48 -18.34
N PHE A 390 -8.04 -3.71 -17.85
CA PHE A 390 -8.87 -4.80 -18.36
C PHE A 390 -9.96 -5.20 -17.36
N GLY A 391 -11.17 -5.43 -17.87
CA GLY A 391 -12.30 -5.90 -17.08
C GLY A 391 -12.12 -7.37 -16.64
N VAL A 392 -12.81 -7.75 -15.55
CA VAL A 392 -12.79 -9.13 -15.01
C VAL A 392 -13.18 -10.17 -16.08
N GLU A 393 -14.23 -9.88 -16.86
CA GLU A 393 -14.73 -10.77 -17.93
C GLU A 393 -13.71 -10.95 -19.07
N GLN A 394 -12.96 -9.91 -19.42
CA GLN A 394 -11.95 -10.00 -20.48
C GLN A 394 -10.81 -10.95 -20.07
N ARG A 395 -10.37 -10.87 -18.81
CA ARG A 395 -9.36 -11.79 -18.25
C ARG A 395 -9.85 -13.23 -18.24
N LYS A 396 -11.12 -13.45 -17.87
CA LYS A 396 -11.74 -14.78 -17.86
C LYS A 396 -11.83 -15.38 -19.27
N LYS A 397 -12.19 -14.58 -20.29
CA LYS A 397 -12.24 -15.04 -21.68
C LYS A 397 -10.87 -15.48 -22.19
N LEU A 398 -9.81 -14.72 -21.93
CA LEU A 398 -8.46 -15.09 -22.36
C LEU A 398 -7.98 -16.38 -21.67
N ARG A 399 -8.29 -16.54 -20.38
CA ARG A 399 -8.01 -17.78 -19.64
C ARG A 399 -8.71 -18.99 -20.25
N ASN A 400 -9.96 -18.83 -20.68
CA ASN A 400 -10.73 -19.92 -21.28
C ASN A 400 -10.28 -20.30 -22.71
N LYS A 401 -9.28 -19.62 -23.30
CA LYS A 401 -8.70 -19.98 -24.60
C LYS A 401 -7.74 -21.17 -24.54
N GLY A 402 -7.29 -21.55 -23.35
CA GLY A 402 -6.50 -22.76 -23.11
C GLY A 402 -7.16 -23.68 -22.09
N GLN A 403 -6.59 -24.87 -21.89
CA GLN A 403 -6.99 -25.77 -20.81
C GLN A 403 -6.36 -25.32 -19.49
N ASP A 404 -6.97 -24.32 -18.84
CA ASP A 404 -6.48 -23.71 -17.59
C ASP A 404 -5.00 -23.28 -17.65
N PRO A 405 -4.63 -22.38 -18.59
CA PRO A 405 -3.27 -21.90 -18.71
C PRO A 405 -2.83 -21.13 -17.46
N ASP A 406 -1.53 -21.13 -17.21
CA ASP A 406 -0.90 -20.29 -16.20
C ASP A 406 -1.14 -18.81 -16.51
N VAL A 407 -1.40 -18.01 -15.48
CA VAL A 407 -1.71 -16.58 -15.62
C VAL A 407 -0.72 -15.71 -14.86
N LEU A 408 -0.09 -14.79 -15.59
CA LEU A 408 0.83 -13.79 -15.07
C LEU A 408 0.33 -12.37 -15.37
N PHE A 409 -0.03 -11.63 -14.33
CA PHE A 409 -0.37 -10.22 -14.43
C PHE A 409 0.86 -9.37 -14.19
N MET A 410 1.01 -8.27 -14.93
CA MET A 410 2.05 -7.27 -14.68
C MET A 410 1.42 -5.93 -14.33
N THR A 411 2.07 -5.21 -13.41
CA THR A 411 1.72 -3.82 -13.13
C THR A 411 2.96 -2.98 -12.91
N ALA A 412 2.93 -1.75 -13.44
CA ALA A 412 3.95 -0.76 -13.18
C ALA A 412 3.68 0.06 -11.91
N THR A 413 2.45 0.07 -11.41
CA THR A 413 2.09 0.81 -10.20
C THR A 413 2.59 0.05 -8.98
N PRO A 414 3.58 0.57 -8.23
CA PRO A 414 4.02 -0.08 -7.03
C PRO A 414 2.90 0.06 -5.98
N ILE A 415 2.21 -1.03 -5.68
CA ILE A 415 1.26 -1.13 -4.57
C ILE A 415 2.03 -1.73 -3.39
N PRO A 416 1.95 -1.19 -2.17
CA PRO A 416 2.59 -1.82 -1.01
C PRO A 416 2.20 -3.31 -0.96
N ARG A 417 3.19 -4.19 -0.82
CA ARG A 417 3.01 -5.65 -1.03
C ARG A 417 1.86 -6.21 -0.20
N THR A 418 1.74 -5.72 1.03
CA THR A 418 0.68 -6.11 1.96
C THR A 418 -0.71 -5.69 1.48
N LEU A 419 -0.84 -4.47 0.92
CA LEU A 419 -2.07 -3.99 0.30
C LEU A 419 -2.42 -4.80 -0.95
N ALA A 420 -1.43 -5.12 -1.78
CA ALA A 420 -1.67 -5.95 -2.96
C ALA A 420 -2.25 -7.32 -2.56
N ILE A 421 -1.81 -7.90 -1.46
CA ILE A 421 -2.31 -9.21 -0.99
C ILE A 421 -3.73 -9.11 -0.42
N THR A 422 -4.05 -8.05 0.31
CA THR A 422 -5.42 -7.83 0.82
C THR A 422 -6.40 -7.47 -0.29
N VAL A 423 -6.02 -6.59 -1.21
CA VAL A 423 -6.88 -6.12 -2.31
C VAL A 423 -7.01 -7.15 -3.42
N PHE A 424 -5.94 -7.91 -3.71
CA PHE A 424 -5.93 -8.90 -4.78
C PHE A 424 -5.96 -10.35 -4.29
N GLY A 425 -6.26 -10.57 -3.00
CA GLY A 425 -6.69 -11.81 -2.32
C GLY A 425 -6.20 -13.14 -2.88
N GLU A 426 -6.73 -13.51 -4.04
CA GLU A 426 -6.55 -14.77 -4.79
C GLU A 426 -5.21 -14.89 -5.54
N MET A 427 -4.40 -13.82 -5.65
CA MET A 427 -3.15 -13.80 -6.44
C MET A 427 -1.87 -13.89 -5.61
N ASP A 428 -0.92 -14.71 -6.07
CA ASP A 428 0.46 -14.69 -5.56
C ASP A 428 1.20 -13.44 -6.04
N VAL A 429 1.91 -12.74 -5.16
CA VAL A 429 2.56 -11.46 -5.50
C VAL A 429 4.08 -11.61 -5.50
N SER A 430 4.67 -11.42 -6.68
CA SER A 430 6.10 -11.28 -6.91
C SER A 430 6.48 -9.82 -7.06
N VAL A 431 7.51 -9.39 -6.33
CA VAL A 431 8.00 -8.02 -6.37
C VAL A 431 9.41 -7.98 -6.96
N ILE A 432 9.66 -7.09 -7.94
CA ILE A 432 10.99 -6.68 -8.38
C ILE A 432 11.32 -5.35 -7.69
N ASP A 433 12.12 -5.46 -6.63
CA ASP A 433 12.57 -4.39 -5.74
C ASP A 433 13.96 -3.84 -6.09
N GLU A 434 14.56 -4.31 -7.19
CA GLU A 434 15.87 -3.86 -7.67
C GLU A 434 15.77 -3.29 -9.09
N MET A 435 16.45 -2.17 -9.34
CA MET A 435 16.59 -1.59 -10.67
C MET A 435 17.80 -2.19 -11.42
N PRO A 436 17.74 -2.37 -12.75
CA PRO A 436 18.88 -2.80 -13.55
C PRO A 436 20.10 -1.87 -13.41
N ALA A 437 21.30 -2.44 -13.51
CA ALA A 437 22.55 -1.68 -13.48
C ALA A 437 22.66 -0.71 -14.68
N GLY A 438 23.23 0.48 -14.45
CA GLY A 438 23.45 1.49 -15.50
C GLY A 438 22.33 2.52 -15.67
N ARG A 439 21.17 2.34 -15.03
CA ARG A 439 20.09 3.32 -15.07
C ARG A 439 20.42 4.54 -14.20
N LYS A 440 20.42 5.73 -14.82
CA LYS A 440 20.59 7.00 -14.10
C LYS A 440 19.32 7.36 -13.34
N ARG A 441 19.48 7.88 -12.12
CA ARG A 441 18.37 8.39 -11.31
C ARG A 441 17.78 9.62 -11.98
N ILE A 442 16.47 9.80 -11.90
CA ILE A 442 15.81 10.97 -12.44
C ILE A 442 15.96 12.11 -11.42
N GLU A 443 16.57 13.21 -11.84
CA GLU A 443 16.69 14.39 -10.98
C GLU A 443 15.33 15.07 -10.91
N THR A 444 14.74 15.09 -9.71
CA THR A 444 13.39 15.62 -9.50
C THR A 444 13.46 16.93 -8.74
N TYR A 445 12.89 18.00 -9.31
CA TYR A 445 12.91 19.34 -8.75
C TYR A 445 11.49 19.86 -8.54
N TRP A 446 11.18 20.34 -7.33
CA TRP A 446 9.96 21.09 -7.06
C TRP A 446 10.23 22.58 -7.21
N VAL A 447 9.43 23.23 -8.06
CA VAL A 447 9.56 24.63 -8.46
C VAL A 447 8.20 25.34 -8.40
N LYS A 448 8.23 26.65 -8.22
CA LYS A 448 7.06 27.52 -8.28
C LYS A 448 6.79 28.00 -9.71
N HIS A 449 5.57 28.46 -9.96
CA HIS A 449 5.10 28.92 -11.27
C HIS A 449 5.87 30.15 -11.81
N ASP A 450 6.45 30.97 -10.95
CA ASP A 450 7.27 32.13 -11.32
C ASP A 450 8.58 31.76 -12.03
N MET A 451 9.02 30.50 -11.92
CA MET A 451 10.21 29.98 -12.61
C MET A 451 9.94 29.43 -14.01
N LEU A 452 8.73 29.59 -14.55
CA LEU A 452 8.33 29.05 -15.86
C LEU A 452 9.33 29.39 -16.98
N ASP A 453 9.72 30.66 -17.14
CA ASP A 453 10.63 31.08 -18.20
C ASP A 453 12.00 30.38 -18.11
N ARG A 454 12.50 30.17 -16.89
CA ARG A 454 13.75 29.45 -16.63
C ARG A 454 13.64 27.98 -17.02
N ILE A 455 12.49 27.37 -16.77
CA ILE A 455 12.21 25.97 -17.11
C ILE A 455 12.10 25.82 -18.62
N LEU A 456 11.42 26.74 -19.32
CA LEU A 456 11.33 26.72 -20.78
C LEU A 456 12.71 26.89 -21.45
N ALA A 457 13.57 27.76 -20.91
CA ALA A 457 14.95 27.89 -21.37
C ALA A 457 15.76 26.60 -21.15
N PHE A 458 15.53 25.90 -20.03
CA PHE A 458 16.14 24.60 -19.76
C PHE A 458 15.63 23.52 -20.74
N VAL A 459 14.32 23.51 -21.02
CA VAL A 459 13.73 22.64 -22.04
C VAL A 459 14.39 22.88 -23.40
N GLU A 460 14.47 24.13 -23.85
CA GLU A 460 15.11 24.47 -25.13
C GLU A 460 16.57 24.00 -25.21
N LYS A 461 17.31 24.04 -24.10
CA LYS A 461 18.69 23.55 -24.03
C LYS A 461 18.80 22.05 -24.28
N GLU A 462 17.88 21.25 -23.74
CA GLU A 462 17.84 19.80 -23.99
C GLU A 462 17.34 19.49 -25.40
N LEU A 463 16.35 20.24 -25.91
CA LEU A 463 15.88 20.09 -27.30
C LEU A 463 17.01 20.34 -28.31
N LYS A 464 17.86 21.35 -28.07
CA LYS A 464 19.07 21.62 -28.89
C LYS A 464 20.06 20.46 -28.93
N GLN A 465 20.03 19.57 -27.93
CA GLN A 465 20.83 18.34 -27.91
C GLN A 465 20.13 17.16 -28.61
N GLY A 466 19.02 17.42 -29.31
CA GLY A 466 18.21 16.44 -30.02
C GLY A 466 17.24 15.67 -29.13
N ARG A 467 16.97 16.13 -27.90
CA ARG A 467 16.08 15.47 -26.93
C ARG A 467 14.63 15.91 -27.07
N GLN A 468 13.75 15.25 -26.33
CA GLN A 468 12.32 15.51 -26.32
C GLN A 468 11.81 15.76 -24.90
N ALA A 469 10.67 16.44 -24.78
CA ALA A 469 10.07 16.82 -23.51
C ALA A 469 8.57 16.49 -23.43
N TYR A 470 8.16 15.96 -22.29
CA TYR A 470 6.75 15.83 -21.91
C TYR A 470 6.34 17.02 -21.04
N ILE A 471 5.15 17.56 -21.30
CA ILE A 471 4.54 18.63 -20.50
C ILE A 471 3.12 18.18 -20.12
N ILE A 472 2.91 17.94 -18.83
CA ILE A 472 1.68 17.34 -18.30
C ILE A 472 0.86 18.38 -17.57
N CYS A 473 -0.42 18.48 -17.95
CA CYS A 473 -1.42 19.32 -17.31
C CYS A 473 -2.39 18.46 -16.47
N PRO A 474 -2.79 18.90 -15.28
CA PRO A 474 -3.75 18.16 -14.45
C PRO A 474 -5.14 18.14 -15.06
N LEU A 475 -5.88 17.09 -14.68
CA LEU A 475 -7.33 17.07 -14.77
C LEU A 475 -7.92 17.76 -13.53
N ILE A 476 -9.00 18.52 -13.71
CA ILE A 476 -9.80 19.14 -12.68
C ILE A 476 -11.06 18.28 -12.54
N GLU A 477 -11.18 17.62 -11.39
CA GLU A 477 -12.22 16.61 -11.09
C GLU A 477 -13.68 17.08 -11.31
N GLU A 478 -13.92 18.39 -11.44
CA GLU A 478 -15.26 18.97 -11.58
C GLU A 478 -15.69 19.24 -13.04
N SER A 479 -14.81 19.15 -14.06
CA SER A 479 -15.22 19.38 -15.47
C SER A 479 -14.21 18.95 -16.55
N ASP A 480 -14.54 17.90 -17.30
CA ASP A 480 -13.83 17.47 -18.53
C ASP A 480 -13.71 18.58 -19.61
N LYS A 481 -14.49 19.66 -19.52
CA LYS A 481 -14.38 20.81 -20.44
C LYS A 481 -13.25 21.76 -20.06
N LEU A 482 -13.04 21.99 -18.77
CA LEU A 482 -11.96 22.87 -18.28
C LEU A 482 -10.58 22.22 -18.48
N ASP A 483 -10.50 20.90 -18.37
CA ASP A 483 -9.24 20.15 -18.46
C ASP A 483 -8.62 20.19 -19.84
N VAL A 484 -9.46 19.98 -20.85
CA VAL A 484 -9.06 20.08 -22.25
C VAL A 484 -8.64 21.52 -22.58
N GLN A 485 -9.31 22.51 -21.97
CA GLN A 485 -8.96 23.91 -22.17
C GLN A 485 -7.56 24.22 -21.61
N ASN A 486 -7.22 23.76 -20.41
CA ASN A 486 -5.89 23.98 -19.83
C ASN A 486 -4.77 23.41 -20.71
N ALA A 487 -4.94 22.17 -21.20
CA ALA A 487 -3.95 21.55 -22.08
C ALA A 487 -3.84 22.28 -23.44
N ILE A 488 -4.97 22.74 -24.00
CA ILE A 488 -5.00 23.55 -25.23
C ILE A 488 -4.31 24.90 -25.01
N ASP A 489 -4.54 25.56 -23.89
CA ASP A 489 -3.96 26.87 -23.60
C ASP A 489 -2.43 26.77 -23.45
N VAL A 490 -1.95 25.75 -22.73
CA VAL A 490 -0.51 25.44 -22.63
C VAL A 490 0.07 25.08 -23.99
N TYR A 491 -0.64 24.28 -24.79
CA TYR A 491 -0.22 23.94 -26.16
C TYR A 491 -0.09 25.17 -27.05
N ASN A 492 -1.06 26.08 -27.04
CA ASN A 492 -1.04 27.30 -27.84
C ASN A 492 0.12 28.21 -27.42
N MET A 493 0.29 28.40 -26.11
CA MET A 493 1.39 29.18 -25.54
C MET A 493 2.75 28.64 -25.96
N LEU A 494 2.98 27.32 -25.85
CA LEU A 494 4.24 26.70 -26.23
C LEU A 494 4.46 26.68 -27.74
N SER A 495 3.40 26.46 -28.52
CA SER A 495 3.45 26.53 -29.99
C SER A 495 3.84 27.93 -30.48
N ASP A 496 3.40 28.97 -29.77
CA ASP A 496 3.78 30.35 -30.07
C ASP A 496 5.22 30.65 -29.67
N ILE A 497 5.65 30.22 -28.48
CA ILE A 497 7.03 30.41 -27.97
C ILE A 497 8.06 29.68 -28.84
N PHE A 498 7.76 28.45 -29.25
CA PHE A 498 8.68 27.60 -30.02
C PHE A 498 8.43 27.64 -31.53
N ARG A 499 7.56 28.55 -32.00
CA ARG A 499 7.18 28.68 -33.41
C ARG A 499 8.41 28.76 -34.32
N GLY A 500 8.46 27.89 -35.32
CA GLY A 500 9.54 27.83 -36.30
C GLY A 500 10.87 27.26 -35.77
N LYS A 501 10.92 26.81 -34.51
CA LYS A 501 12.10 26.17 -33.90
C LYS A 501 11.85 24.70 -33.59
N TRP A 502 10.71 24.37 -32.97
CA TRP A 502 10.37 23.03 -32.50
C TRP A 502 8.89 22.73 -32.73
N ASN A 503 8.58 21.47 -32.99
CA ASN A 503 7.19 21.02 -33.17
C ASN A 503 6.60 20.61 -31.82
N VAL A 504 5.44 21.19 -31.50
CA VAL A 504 4.66 20.87 -30.30
C VAL A 504 3.47 20.02 -30.71
N GLY A 505 3.20 18.95 -29.97
CA GLY A 505 2.04 18.07 -30.13
C GLY A 505 1.10 18.20 -28.94
N LEU A 506 -0.19 17.88 -29.16
CA LEU A 506 -1.22 17.90 -28.13
C LEU A 506 -1.90 16.54 -28.02
N MET A 507 -2.04 16.02 -26.80
CA MET A 507 -2.81 14.81 -26.53
C MET A 507 -3.72 14.98 -25.31
N HIS A 508 -5.02 14.74 -25.48
CA HIS A 508 -5.98 14.82 -24.36
C HIS A 508 -7.04 13.72 -24.41
N GLY A 509 -7.80 13.55 -23.31
CA GLY A 509 -8.78 12.47 -23.13
C GLY A 509 -9.82 12.35 -24.24
N LYS A 510 -10.24 13.48 -24.82
CA LYS A 510 -11.27 13.54 -25.88
C LYS A 510 -10.83 13.09 -27.27
N LEU A 511 -9.52 12.92 -27.52
CA LEU A 511 -9.06 12.40 -28.80
C LEU A 511 -9.51 10.95 -28.97
N HIS A 512 -9.84 10.57 -30.20
CA HIS A 512 -10.10 9.17 -30.53
C HIS A 512 -8.82 8.33 -30.37
N SER A 513 -8.96 7.02 -30.18
CA SER A 513 -7.79 6.13 -29.96
C SER A 513 -6.78 6.23 -31.10
N ASP A 514 -7.26 6.22 -32.35
CA ASP A 514 -6.41 6.30 -33.54
C ASP A 514 -5.62 7.61 -33.62
N GLU A 515 -6.20 8.72 -33.15
CA GLU A 515 -5.55 10.03 -33.10
C GLU A 515 -4.47 10.07 -32.01
N LYS A 516 -4.76 9.53 -30.82
CA LYS A 516 -3.78 9.38 -29.75
C LYS A 516 -2.59 8.55 -30.21
N ASP A 517 -2.87 7.44 -30.90
CA ASP A 517 -1.83 6.56 -31.42
C ASP A 517 -1.00 7.26 -32.52
N GLN A 518 -1.63 8.09 -33.36
CA GLN A 518 -0.91 8.90 -34.34
C GLN A 518 0.04 9.91 -33.69
N VAL A 519 -0.44 10.70 -32.72
CA VAL A 519 0.37 11.70 -32.01
C VAL A 519 1.54 11.02 -31.28
N MET A 520 1.30 9.88 -30.65
CA MET A 520 2.35 9.13 -29.97
C MET A 520 3.39 8.53 -30.92
N ARG A 521 2.97 8.09 -32.12
CA ARG A 521 3.92 7.65 -33.17
C ARG A 521 4.79 8.79 -33.67
N GLU A 522 4.21 9.97 -33.91
CA GLU A 522 4.96 11.17 -34.31
C GLU A 522 5.94 11.63 -33.25
N PHE A 523 5.53 11.59 -31.98
CA PHE A 523 6.41 11.87 -30.86
C PHE A 523 7.52 10.82 -30.74
N SER A 524 7.20 9.52 -30.77
CA SER A 524 8.22 8.47 -30.69
C SER A 524 9.22 8.49 -31.86
N ALA A 525 8.79 8.92 -33.05
CA ALA A 525 9.65 9.09 -34.23
C ALA A 525 10.42 10.43 -34.24
N ASN A 526 10.31 11.24 -33.19
CA ASN A 526 10.93 12.56 -33.05
C ASN A 526 10.50 13.58 -34.14
N HIS A 527 9.32 13.40 -34.75
CA HIS A 527 8.69 14.42 -35.60
C HIS A 527 8.12 15.57 -34.76
N CYS A 528 7.73 15.26 -33.52
CA CYS A 528 7.34 16.20 -32.49
C CYS A 528 8.34 16.15 -31.32
N GLN A 529 8.88 17.31 -30.91
CA GLN A 529 9.88 17.36 -29.85
C GLN A 529 9.28 17.64 -28.46
N ILE A 530 8.10 18.27 -28.42
CA ILE A 530 7.42 18.61 -27.16
C ILE A 530 6.00 18.06 -27.20
N LEU A 531 5.65 17.16 -26.28
CA LEU A 531 4.29 16.65 -26.16
C LEU A 531 3.58 17.27 -24.95
N VAL A 532 2.57 18.10 -25.22
CA VAL A 532 1.65 18.62 -24.21
C VAL A 532 0.51 17.64 -24.04
N SER A 533 0.26 17.20 -22.81
CA SER A 533 -0.80 16.24 -22.56
C SER A 533 -1.41 16.32 -21.17
N THR A 534 -2.54 15.66 -21.01
CA THR A 534 -3.15 15.38 -19.70
C THR A 534 -2.58 14.05 -19.15
N THR A 535 -3.19 13.48 -18.12
CA THR A 535 -2.83 12.14 -17.58
C THR A 535 -2.90 10.99 -18.60
N VAL A 536 -3.39 11.24 -19.82
CA VAL A 536 -3.53 10.23 -20.88
C VAL A 536 -2.19 9.66 -21.38
N VAL A 537 -1.05 10.33 -21.15
CA VAL A 537 0.30 9.78 -21.44
C VAL A 537 0.61 8.51 -20.64
N GLU A 538 -0.24 8.14 -19.67
CA GLU A 538 -0.16 6.87 -18.94
C GLU A 538 -0.10 5.62 -19.84
N VAL A 539 -0.44 5.69 -21.13
CA VAL A 539 -0.26 4.57 -22.07
C VAL A 539 1.23 4.27 -22.23
N GLY A 540 1.68 3.10 -21.75
CA GLY A 540 3.06 2.56 -21.57
C GLY A 540 4.18 2.78 -22.60
N VAL A 541 4.00 3.61 -23.63
CA VAL A 541 4.91 3.83 -24.76
C VAL A 541 6.31 4.25 -24.29
N ASN A 542 7.31 3.51 -24.73
CA ASN A 542 8.71 3.83 -24.46
C ASN A 542 9.24 4.86 -25.47
N VAL A 543 9.70 6.02 -24.99
CA VAL A 543 10.41 7.02 -25.81
C VAL A 543 11.78 7.31 -25.17
N PRO A 544 12.84 6.57 -25.54
CA PRO A 544 14.16 6.69 -24.89
C PRO A 544 14.80 8.07 -24.99
N ASN A 545 14.43 8.85 -26.02
CA ASN A 545 14.97 10.18 -26.28
C ASN A 545 14.26 11.31 -25.50
N ALA A 546 13.17 11.00 -24.80
CA ALA A 546 12.49 11.94 -23.90
C ALA A 546 13.25 12.03 -22.57
N THR A 547 13.92 13.17 -22.33
CA THR A 547 14.75 13.39 -21.12
C THR A 547 14.10 14.32 -20.11
N ILE A 548 13.09 15.12 -20.51
CA ILE A 548 12.42 16.05 -19.60
C ILE A 548 10.95 15.70 -19.41
N MET A 549 10.52 15.71 -18.15
CA MET A 549 9.13 15.67 -17.72
C MET A 549 8.82 16.96 -16.95
N VAL A 550 7.88 17.79 -17.42
CA VAL A 550 7.35 18.95 -16.68
C VAL A 550 5.91 18.67 -16.31
N ILE A 551 5.55 18.80 -15.04
CA ILE A 551 4.19 18.60 -14.54
C ILE A 551 3.69 19.92 -13.96
N TYR A 552 2.68 20.50 -14.61
CA TYR A 552 1.98 21.70 -14.14
C TYR A 552 1.04 21.38 -12.99
N ASP A 553 0.86 22.32 -12.05
CA ASP A 553 0.01 22.16 -10.87
C ASP A 553 0.17 20.77 -10.21
N ALA A 554 1.41 20.36 -10.00
CA ALA A 554 1.77 19.00 -9.58
C ALA A 554 1.14 18.59 -8.24
N ASP A 555 0.74 19.55 -7.40
CA ASP A 555 0.05 19.32 -6.13
C ASP A 555 -1.39 18.79 -6.30
N ARG A 556 -1.96 18.85 -7.50
CA ARG A 556 -3.26 18.24 -7.84
C ARG A 556 -3.17 16.74 -8.09
N PHE A 557 -1.98 16.19 -8.29
CA PHE A 557 -1.79 14.77 -8.53
C PHE A 557 -1.49 14.02 -7.22
N GLY A 558 -1.89 12.75 -7.18
CA GLY A 558 -1.43 11.82 -6.14
C GLY A 558 0.03 11.40 -6.37
N LEU A 559 0.74 10.97 -5.31
CA LEU A 559 2.14 10.52 -5.44
C LEU A 559 2.31 9.39 -6.45
N SER A 560 1.38 8.43 -6.44
CA SER A 560 1.39 7.30 -7.39
C SER A 560 1.27 7.75 -8.85
N GLN A 561 0.47 8.76 -9.16
CA GLN A 561 0.37 9.33 -10.51
C GLN A 561 1.63 10.09 -10.90
N LEU A 562 2.16 10.94 -9.99
CA LEU A 562 3.41 11.65 -10.22
C LEU A 562 4.58 10.70 -10.49
N HIS A 563 4.63 9.58 -9.75
CA HIS A 563 5.64 8.55 -9.96
C HIS A 563 5.52 7.86 -11.33
N GLN A 564 4.30 7.51 -11.75
CA GLN A 564 4.07 6.93 -13.09
C GLN A 564 4.44 7.90 -14.21
N LEU A 565 4.13 9.18 -14.06
CA LEU A 565 4.51 10.23 -14.99
C LEU A 565 6.04 10.39 -15.02
N ARG A 566 6.69 10.51 -13.85
CA ARG A 566 8.15 10.56 -13.75
C ARG A 566 8.81 9.37 -14.47
N GLY A 567 8.27 8.17 -14.32
CA GLY A 567 8.79 6.95 -14.97
C GLY A 567 8.68 6.92 -16.51
N ARG A 568 8.06 7.92 -17.14
CA ARG A 568 8.00 8.07 -18.61
C ARG A 568 9.30 8.60 -19.21
N VAL A 569 10.16 9.21 -18.39
CA VAL A 569 11.51 9.64 -18.78
C VAL A 569 12.58 8.76 -18.11
N GLY A 570 13.85 8.91 -18.47
CA GLY A 570 14.93 8.10 -17.91
C GLY A 570 14.98 6.66 -18.42
N ARG A 571 14.58 6.47 -19.69
CA ARG A 571 14.63 5.18 -20.40
C ARG A 571 15.83 5.05 -21.36
N GLY A 572 16.52 6.14 -21.66
CA GLY A 572 17.76 6.16 -22.44
C GLY A 572 19.02 6.31 -21.56
N GLU A 573 20.18 6.50 -22.21
CA GLU A 573 21.48 6.66 -21.54
C GLU A 573 21.71 8.07 -20.95
N HIS A 574 20.86 9.02 -21.32
CA HIS A 574 20.99 10.44 -20.95
C HIS A 574 20.36 10.72 -19.58
N GLN A 575 20.94 11.70 -18.88
CA GLN A 575 20.37 12.19 -17.63
C GLN A 575 18.96 12.74 -17.90
N SER A 576 18.00 12.36 -17.06
CA SER A 576 16.62 12.79 -17.19
C SER A 576 16.18 13.61 -15.99
N PHE A 577 15.23 14.50 -16.23
CA PHE A 577 14.79 15.53 -15.29
C PHE A 577 13.28 15.51 -15.17
N CYS A 578 12.79 15.56 -13.93
CA CYS A 578 11.37 15.69 -13.61
C CYS A 578 11.14 17.00 -12.85
N ILE A 579 10.36 17.91 -13.41
CA ILE A 579 10.11 19.24 -12.88
C ILE A 579 8.65 19.30 -12.42
N LEU A 580 8.45 19.38 -11.11
CA LEU A 580 7.15 19.49 -10.46
C LEU A 580 6.86 20.98 -10.25
N MET A 581 6.01 21.57 -11.09
CA MET A 581 5.59 22.96 -10.95
C MET A 581 4.34 23.03 -10.09
N ALA A 582 4.45 23.56 -8.88
CA ALA A 582 3.34 23.61 -7.93
C ALA A 582 3.55 24.69 -6.86
N ASP A 583 2.45 25.29 -6.38
CA ASP A 583 2.44 26.19 -5.22
C ASP A 583 1.41 25.74 -4.16
N PRO A 584 1.63 24.58 -3.52
CA PRO A 584 0.68 23.98 -2.57
C PRO A 584 0.49 24.86 -1.34
N LYS A 585 -0.78 25.16 -1.03
CA LYS A 585 -1.17 25.95 0.14
C LYS A 585 -1.24 25.12 1.44
N SER A 586 -1.47 23.81 1.33
CA SER A 586 -1.57 22.90 2.48
C SER A 586 -0.21 22.28 2.86
N GLU A 587 -0.02 21.99 4.15
CA GLU A 587 1.18 21.27 4.62
C GLU A 587 1.26 19.85 4.01
N THR A 588 0.12 19.18 3.83
CA THR A 588 0.06 17.87 3.16
C THR A 588 0.51 17.95 1.70
N GLY A 589 0.16 19.03 0.98
CA GLY A 589 0.60 19.25 -0.40
C GLY A 589 2.11 19.53 -0.49
N LYS A 590 2.66 20.31 0.44
CA LYS A 590 4.12 20.55 0.53
C LYS A 590 4.89 19.27 0.83
N GLU A 591 4.41 18.48 1.79
CA GLU A 591 5.05 17.22 2.16
C GLU A 591 5.02 16.23 1.00
N ARG A 592 3.92 16.18 0.23
CA ARG A 592 3.83 15.39 -1.01
C ARG A 592 4.91 15.77 -2.03
N MET A 593 5.09 17.06 -2.30
CA MET A 593 6.11 17.53 -3.24
C MET A 593 7.53 17.21 -2.75
N ARG A 594 7.78 17.37 -1.44
CA ARG A 594 9.06 17.03 -0.82
C ARG A 594 9.37 15.54 -0.99
N ILE A 595 8.46 14.65 -0.59
CA ILE A 595 8.62 13.20 -0.73
C ILE A 595 8.92 12.80 -2.17
N MET A 596 8.17 13.35 -3.14
CA MET A 596 8.39 13.08 -4.57
C MET A 596 9.78 13.52 -5.08
N SER A 597 10.37 14.56 -4.47
CA SER A 597 11.71 15.05 -4.82
C SER A 597 12.86 14.29 -4.13
N GLU A 598 12.61 13.69 -2.96
CA GLU A 598 13.65 13.05 -2.14
C GLU A 598 13.93 11.60 -2.54
N THR A 599 12.89 10.85 -2.94
CA THR A 599 13.05 9.43 -3.31
C THR A 599 12.65 9.15 -4.76
N ASN A 600 13.42 8.24 -5.38
CA ASN A 600 13.11 7.68 -6.70
C ASN A 600 12.42 6.32 -6.61
N ASP A 601 12.32 5.74 -5.41
CA ASP A 601 11.76 4.41 -5.21
C ASP A 601 10.23 4.48 -5.16
N GLY A 602 9.59 3.86 -6.15
CA GLY A 602 8.15 3.81 -6.23
C GLY A 602 7.47 3.10 -5.05
N PHE A 603 8.11 2.10 -4.43
CA PHE A 603 7.55 1.42 -3.26
C PHE A 603 7.52 2.34 -2.05
N GLU A 604 8.62 3.05 -1.79
CA GLU A 604 8.71 4.05 -0.72
C GLU A 604 7.69 5.17 -0.93
N LEU A 605 7.52 5.66 -2.16
CA LEU A 605 6.51 6.66 -2.49
C LEU A 605 5.09 6.19 -2.19
N SER A 606 4.77 4.94 -2.54
CA SER A 606 3.43 4.38 -2.29
C SER A 606 3.15 4.12 -0.81
N GLU A 607 4.17 3.73 -0.03
CA GLU A 607 4.06 3.65 1.44
C GLU A 607 3.78 5.05 2.03
N LYS A 608 4.50 6.08 1.58
CA LYS A 608 4.28 7.46 2.02
C LYS A 608 2.94 8.03 1.57
N ASP A 609 2.46 7.69 0.37
CA ASP A 609 1.12 8.08 -0.11
C ASP A 609 0.02 7.50 0.78
N LEU A 610 0.18 6.26 1.24
CA LEU A 610 -0.75 5.61 2.17
C LEU A 610 -0.74 6.30 3.54
N GLU A 611 0.45 6.61 4.07
CA GLU A 611 0.59 7.37 5.33
C GLU A 611 -0.08 8.74 5.25
N LEU A 612 0.11 9.48 4.14
CA LEU A 612 -0.45 10.83 3.95
C LEU A 612 -1.97 10.85 3.77
N ARG A 613 -2.54 9.86 3.08
CA ARG A 613 -4.00 9.76 2.86
C ARG A 613 -4.75 9.26 4.09
N GLY A 614 -4.06 8.51 4.96
CA GLY A 614 -4.68 7.84 6.09
C GLY A 614 -5.58 6.67 5.67
N PRO A 615 -6.06 5.87 6.65
CA PRO A 615 -6.77 4.63 6.39
C PRO A 615 -8.17 4.81 5.75
N GLY A 616 -8.72 6.03 5.69
CA GLY A 616 -10.11 6.26 5.23
C GLY A 616 -10.31 6.33 3.71
N ASP A 617 -9.35 6.88 2.97
CA ASP A 617 -9.54 7.23 1.55
C ASP A 617 -9.12 6.12 0.58
N PHE A 618 -8.14 5.28 0.93
CA PHE A 618 -7.74 4.16 0.07
C PHE A 618 -8.75 3.02 0.08
N PHE A 619 -9.42 2.82 1.23
CA PHE A 619 -10.38 1.73 1.43
C PHE A 619 -11.82 2.12 1.12
N GLY A 620 -12.10 3.40 0.83
CA GLY A 620 -13.45 3.92 0.73
C GLY A 620 -14.29 3.61 1.99
N LYS A 621 -15.56 3.99 1.99
CA LYS A 621 -16.47 3.55 3.06
C LYS A 621 -16.51 2.01 3.10
N LYS A 622 -15.94 1.42 4.15
CA LYS A 622 -16.11 0.02 4.58
C LYS A 622 -16.35 -0.93 3.40
N GLN A 623 -15.32 -1.23 2.62
CA GLN A 623 -15.42 -2.36 1.69
C GLN A 623 -15.71 -3.63 2.50
N SER A 624 -16.77 -4.33 2.13
CA SER A 624 -17.15 -5.62 2.70
C SER A 624 -15.99 -6.61 2.52
N GLY A 625 -15.43 -7.11 3.62
CA GLY A 625 -14.43 -8.19 3.61
C GLY A 625 -13.04 -7.85 4.18
N MET A 626 -12.77 -6.62 4.61
CA MET A 626 -11.55 -6.33 5.37
C MET A 626 -11.69 -6.79 6.83
N PRO A 627 -10.73 -7.55 7.37
CA PRO A 627 -10.78 -7.98 8.77
C PRO A 627 -10.64 -6.78 9.70
N GLU A 628 -11.52 -6.70 10.71
CA GLU A 628 -11.35 -5.76 11.81
C GLU A 628 -10.33 -6.33 12.80
N PHE A 629 -9.15 -5.70 12.85
CA PHE A 629 -8.12 -5.98 13.86
C PHE A 629 -8.44 -5.25 15.17
N LYS A 630 -8.16 -5.88 16.32
CA LYS A 630 -8.46 -5.27 17.63
C LYS A 630 -7.38 -4.29 18.05
N VAL A 631 -6.13 -4.56 17.67
CA VAL A 631 -4.96 -3.73 18.05
C VAL A 631 -4.15 -3.28 16.83
N ALA A 632 -4.04 -4.15 15.83
CA ALA A 632 -3.22 -3.90 14.65
C ALA A 632 -3.84 -2.85 13.71
N ASP A 633 -2.98 -2.02 13.15
CA ASP A 633 -3.32 -1.11 12.06
C ASP A 633 -2.46 -1.46 10.84
N MET A 634 -3.09 -1.88 9.75
CA MET A 634 -2.39 -2.33 8.53
C MET A 634 -1.45 -1.27 7.93
N VAL A 635 -1.76 0.02 8.14
CA VAL A 635 -0.97 1.14 7.60
C VAL A 635 0.17 1.46 8.55
N HIS A 636 -0.14 1.73 9.83
CA HIS A 636 0.86 2.16 10.82
C HIS A 636 1.81 1.02 11.22
N ASP A 637 1.35 -0.23 11.21
CA ASP A 637 2.11 -1.40 11.64
C ASP A 637 2.58 -2.27 10.44
N TYR A 638 2.69 -1.68 9.24
CA TYR A 638 3.06 -2.37 8.00
C TYR A 638 4.27 -3.32 8.12
N ARG A 639 5.32 -2.91 8.83
CA ARG A 639 6.52 -3.75 9.02
C ARG A 639 6.23 -5.03 9.79
N ALA A 640 5.34 -4.98 10.77
CA ALA A 640 4.91 -6.16 11.52
C ALA A 640 4.07 -7.09 10.63
N LEU A 641 3.19 -6.52 9.80
CA LEU A 641 2.38 -7.25 8.83
C LEU A 641 3.25 -8.02 7.82
N GLU A 642 4.27 -7.38 7.25
CA GLU A 642 5.17 -8.03 6.29
C GLU A 642 6.02 -9.14 6.94
N THR A 643 6.47 -8.95 8.19
CA THR A 643 7.18 -9.98 8.95
C THR A 643 6.28 -11.19 9.21
N ALA A 644 5.07 -10.94 9.73
CA ALA A 644 4.07 -11.98 9.99
C ALA A 644 3.69 -12.76 8.73
N ARG A 645 3.66 -12.10 7.57
CA ARG A 645 3.41 -12.74 6.27
C ARG A 645 4.53 -13.70 5.89
N GLN A 646 5.79 -13.30 6.02
CA GLN A 646 6.93 -14.16 5.71
C GLN A 646 6.94 -15.39 6.61
N ASP A 647 6.69 -15.20 7.90
CA ASP A 647 6.57 -16.29 8.86
C ASP A 647 5.41 -17.22 8.52
N ALA A 648 4.23 -16.68 8.23
CA ALA A 648 3.07 -17.47 7.83
C ALA A 648 3.34 -18.31 6.58
N ALA A 649 3.97 -17.73 5.55
CA ALA A 649 4.33 -18.45 4.33
C ALA A 649 5.33 -19.60 4.63
N ASN A 650 6.35 -19.34 5.43
CA ASN A 650 7.34 -20.35 5.84
C ASN A 650 6.70 -21.46 6.68
N LEU A 651 5.76 -21.12 7.57
CA LEU A 651 5.03 -22.07 8.39
C LEU A 651 4.12 -22.95 7.53
N VAL A 652 3.26 -22.37 6.69
CA VAL A 652 2.31 -23.13 5.84
C VAL A 652 3.04 -24.06 4.85
N ALA A 653 4.22 -23.66 4.37
CA ALA A 653 5.07 -24.48 3.50
C ALA A 653 5.83 -25.59 4.24
N SER A 654 5.97 -25.50 5.56
CA SER A 654 6.72 -26.46 6.39
C SER A 654 5.83 -27.58 6.91
N ASP A 655 6.28 -28.83 6.73
CA ASP A 655 5.66 -30.01 7.34
C ASP A 655 5.57 -29.93 8.87
N ALA A 656 6.51 -29.24 9.51
CA ALA A 656 6.55 -29.06 10.96
C ALA A 656 5.31 -28.31 11.47
N PHE A 657 4.87 -27.28 10.74
CA PHE A 657 3.67 -26.53 11.12
C PHE A 657 2.42 -27.40 11.15
N TRP A 658 2.34 -28.43 10.30
CA TRP A 658 1.17 -29.31 10.20
C TRP A 658 1.20 -30.48 11.20
N LYS A 659 2.39 -30.91 11.65
CA LYS A 659 2.58 -32.14 12.43
C LYS A 659 3.02 -31.91 13.88
N GLU A 660 3.80 -30.88 14.17
CA GLU A 660 4.45 -30.73 15.47
C GLU A 660 3.51 -30.12 16.54
N PRO A 661 3.61 -30.53 17.82
CA PRO A 661 2.73 -30.03 18.88
C PRO A 661 2.95 -28.55 19.20
N GLU A 662 4.14 -27.98 18.94
CA GLU A 662 4.45 -26.56 19.20
C GLU A 662 3.51 -25.60 18.46
N TYR A 663 3.03 -25.99 17.28
CA TYR A 663 2.14 -25.18 16.45
C TYR A 663 0.66 -25.51 16.64
N ALA A 664 0.29 -26.38 17.59
CA ALA A 664 -1.08 -26.85 17.75
C ALA A 664 -2.09 -25.72 17.98
N VAL A 665 -1.74 -24.72 18.80
CA VAL A 665 -2.65 -23.59 19.09
C VAL A 665 -2.91 -22.74 17.83
N LEU A 666 -1.86 -22.43 17.06
CA LEU A 666 -2.01 -21.70 15.79
C LEU A 666 -2.81 -22.49 14.75
N ARG A 667 -2.59 -23.81 14.67
CA ARG A 667 -3.36 -24.69 13.80
C ARG A 667 -4.82 -24.77 14.19
N ASP A 668 -5.12 -24.89 15.48
CA ASP A 668 -6.49 -24.98 15.96
C ASP A 668 -7.25 -23.68 15.63
N GLU A 669 -6.62 -22.51 15.79
CA GLU A 669 -7.20 -21.22 15.38
C GLU A 669 -7.38 -21.11 13.86
N LEU A 670 -6.46 -21.68 13.08
CA LEU A 670 -6.60 -21.76 11.62
C LEU A 670 -7.77 -22.66 11.22
N LEU A 671 -7.91 -23.83 11.83
CA LEU A 671 -8.99 -24.79 11.54
C LEU A 671 -10.36 -24.25 11.94
N LYS A 672 -10.48 -23.59 13.10
CA LYS A 672 -11.72 -22.95 13.56
C LYS A 672 -12.24 -21.89 12.60
N SER A 673 -11.37 -21.30 11.77
CA SER A 673 -11.76 -20.24 10.85
C SER A 673 -12.48 -20.72 9.58
N GLY A 674 -12.70 -22.03 9.41
CA GLY A 674 -13.42 -22.58 8.25
C GLY A 674 -12.65 -22.51 6.93
N VAL A 675 -11.42 -21.99 6.94
CA VAL A 675 -10.58 -21.79 5.74
C VAL A 675 -10.30 -23.10 4.99
N MET A 676 -10.24 -24.23 5.69
CA MET A 676 -10.01 -25.55 5.07
C MET A 676 -11.29 -26.15 4.46
N ASP A 677 -12.48 -25.62 4.80
CA ASP A 677 -13.78 -26.08 4.30
C ASP A 677 -14.25 -25.30 3.06
N GLY A 678 -13.45 -24.34 2.58
CA GLY A 678 -13.74 -23.54 1.39
C GLY A 678 -14.81 -22.45 1.60
N GLU A 679 -15.19 -22.18 2.85
CA GLU A 679 -16.10 -21.07 3.16
C GLU A 679 -15.38 -19.73 2.93
N LYS A 680 -16.04 -18.83 2.18
CA LYS A 680 -15.53 -17.46 1.97
C LYS A 680 -15.41 -16.77 3.32
N LEU A 681 -14.25 -16.17 3.56
CA LEU A 681 -13.99 -15.30 4.72
C LEU A 681 -14.99 -14.13 4.70
N SER A 682 -16.12 -14.28 5.39
CA SER A 682 -17.14 -13.25 5.58
C SER A 682 -16.96 -12.55 6.92
#